data_AF-A0A9E1BGM5-F1
#
_entry.id   AF-A0A9E1BGM5-F1
#
_cell.length_a   1.000
_cell.length_b   1.000
_cell.length_c   1.000
_cell.angle_alpha   90.00
_cell.angle_beta   90.00
_cell.angle_gamma   90.00
#
_symmetry.space_group_name_H-M   'P 1'
#
loop_
_entity.id
_entity.type
_entity.pdbx_description
1 polymer ?
#
loop_
_entity_poly.entity_id
_entity_poly.type
_entity_poly.pdbx_seq_one_letter_code
_entity_poly.pdbx_strand_id
1 'polypeptide(L)'
;MNKFNEYFTTPFGTVEVEADEEAILSIQILQSGKTPKEQCNPNLYTNLCIMQLKEYLAGDRRVFSFPYRQMGTDFQNNIWTEIAKIPYGDTISYKELAERTGNPHSIRAVVNAVGANKLLFCIPCHRIIGEDGALTSFAIRPKWKEVLLALEKEPAIYTKYNYSQIQKKRGICHSNRISGRFLYETGDVLFETDPDMILRNAKTYVFSVSFDLTGCSGFALDCTCDAQHQEADPAFNTGAYTADGIATSGDTATEVKITFYNASDSFISKAILIPGANTLYFDINEMKFTQVYKLTVTTTNPLRNFKLLKLNVLDNYFRYKGQEHFYTISGATLSEVDYTLSCKINGAFEMESCILPDTSKSVYNMLMPRRNTVFVVLKNLSTASKLKLYYKTTLHSEYSEDNSVEVHISRSPEYKAYYFNLSATPGCEGRLRQFKLVGNGFGELVIREYSFEEEKKITKNAGKICSCVAQDDEITVKGYINADYAESGGVLSVYATTMKDESDLPDGKERVASVSLRHALQSKTYDNGDGRVEFVIGKIPFKKGPITRLSFQFAAYLTGNGTSVPIGERFYIENYMDFDSNPYEFNLPDYRVRVTEAPFYAKGDACTDDTEAIQKAIDTVWKQGGGTVIIPGTAEEENRQTVYYGKRYRITNLLLRSRVELHFEPGAVLWQSPIYRDYKYVPTYGHDIGIPNINWTHCLHVANLPTLQCANSEYVKITGFGKIRSVDTGAEEGVNMPGYSTGCPDRIHQIPIGFYEVSHVELRDFELVRTNNYHLGLYGCGYIYAANIKMHEVRCVSGDGFGLSKGSHHVALNRNFFQSNDDGVVLSGCYFDPRGLVWWKSRLGKHGGTRHVRIAHSYLNSGGGKALAFITWGTCDPNYEMQEVSDITAYDNYITCTNPVGAWHDNPYGGKQPFDNSETDDYSPVKSVRIFNNIYEGQCTIGPIRATDFLSDCGIYSADNFQNNDFCISMQPNLSNWSYKKNKNKDSVAVHQIDGRICGVMRHFKEGDTSLYQGLHLLAGAHKSTFDIMTGETGAYLFAQNIRTGEMIAERHIISTHSFGSFEIKFTLSEDTDLYIGIRHPADMTSEEDFTALQKANIESVETAN
;
A
#
# COMPACT_ATOMS: atom_id res chain seq x y z
N MET A 1 -23.32 32.79 -11.57
CA MET A 1 -23.19 31.32 -11.62
C MET A 1 -23.50 30.86 -13.02
N ASN A 2 -22.50 30.31 -13.70
CA ASN A 2 -22.70 29.64 -14.98
C ASN A 2 -23.51 28.35 -14.75
N LYS A 3 -24.36 28.00 -15.71
CA LYS A 3 -25.09 26.74 -15.70
C LYS A 3 -24.44 25.74 -16.64
N PHE A 4 -24.28 24.53 -16.15
CA PHE A 4 -23.74 23.38 -16.86
C PHE A 4 -24.83 22.35 -17.00
N ASN A 5 -24.86 21.65 -18.13
CA ASN A 5 -25.87 20.64 -18.40
C ASN A 5 -25.28 19.48 -19.20
N GLU A 6 -25.71 18.28 -18.86
CA GLU A 6 -25.28 17.06 -19.53
C GLU A 6 -26.44 16.06 -19.60
N TYR A 7 -26.44 15.22 -20.63
CA TYR A 7 -27.52 14.29 -20.90
C TYR A 7 -27.02 12.84 -20.83
N PHE A 8 -27.78 11.99 -20.15
CA PHE A 8 -27.50 10.58 -19.97
C PHE A 8 -28.66 9.73 -20.53
N THR A 9 -28.41 9.03 -21.62
CA THR A 9 -29.43 8.19 -22.26
C THR A 9 -29.45 6.79 -21.64
N THR A 10 -30.65 6.30 -21.32
CA THR A 10 -30.90 4.95 -20.81
C THR A 10 -31.94 4.22 -21.66
N PRO A 11 -32.09 2.89 -21.55
CA PRO A 11 -33.18 2.15 -22.20
C PRO A 11 -34.60 2.60 -21.82
N PHE A 12 -34.72 3.38 -20.73
CA PHE A 12 -36.01 3.82 -20.17
C PHE A 12 -36.28 5.32 -20.40
N GLY A 13 -35.33 6.05 -21.00
CA GLY A 13 -35.44 7.48 -21.32
C GLY A 13 -34.12 8.24 -21.11
N THR A 14 -34.07 9.48 -21.57
CA THR A 14 -32.93 10.39 -21.37
C THR A 14 -33.08 11.14 -20.05
N VAL A 15 -32.01 11.17 -19.26
CA VAL A 15 -31.87 11.95 -18.03
C VAL A 15 -31.09 13.22 -18.36
N GLU A 16 -31.60 14.38 -17.94
CA GLU A 16 -30.90 15.66 -17.96
C GLU A 16 -30.36 15.95 -16.57
N VAL A 17 -29.08 16.31 -16.50
CA VAL A 17 -28.40 16.76 -15.29
C VAL A 17 -28.02 18.22 -15.49
N GLU A 18 -28.44 19.09 -14.56
CA GLU A 18 -28.05 20.51 -14.53
C GLU A 18 -27.23 20.77 -13.27
N ALA A 19 -26.14 21.53 -13.39
CA ALA A 19 -25.24 21.91 -12.30
C ALA A 19 -24.85 23.39 -12.39
N ASP A 20 -24.38 23.94 -11.28
CA ASP A 20 -23.53 25.13 -11.27
C ASP A 20 -22.07 24.73 -10.96
N GLU A 21 -21.24 25.70 -10.59
CA GLU A 21 -19.82 25.54 -10.26
C GLU A 21 -19.60 24.89 -8.89
N GLU A 22 -20.66 24.57 -8.14
CA GLU A 22 -20.57 24.05 -6.76
C GLU A 22 -21.40 22.78 -6.52
N ALA A 23 -22.50 22.57 -7.26
CA ALA A 23 -23.44 21.48 -6.99
C ALA A 23 -24.33 21.10 -8.18
N ILE A 24 -24.87 19.88 -8.12
CA ILE A 24 -26.00 19.46 -8.95
C ILE A 24 -27.27 20.19 -8.55
N LEU A 25 -27.90 20.87 -9.51
CA LEU A 25 -29.13 21.62 -9.34
C LEU A 25 -30.38 20.82 -9.71
N SER A 26 -30.27 19.91 -10.69
CA SER A 26 -31.37 19.01 -11.04
C SER A 26 -30.90 17.74 -11.75
N ILE A 27 -31.67 16.67 -11.58
CA ILE A 27 -31.60 15.38 -12.27
C ILE A 27 -33.03 15.05 -12.69
N GLN A 28 -33.36 15.17 -13.97
CA GLN A 28 -34.72 15.08 -14.50
C GLN A 28 -34.80 14.07 -15.64
N ILE A 29 -35.91 13.34 -15.75
CA ILE A 29 -36.15 12.46 -16.90
C ILE A 29 -36.90 13.24 -17.97
N LEU A 30 -36.31 13.38 -19.16
CA LEU A 30 -36.93 14.09 -20.29
C LEU A 30 -38.18 13.34 -20.79
N GLN A 31 -39.16 14.11 -21.27
CA GLN A 31 -40.37 13.54 -21.86
C GLN A 31 -40.09 12.96 -23.24
N SER A 32 -40.67 11.78 -23.53
CA SER A 32 -40.61 11.14 -24.87
C SER A 32 -40.96 12.14 -25.98
N GLY A 33 -40.04 12.37 -26.92
CA GLY A 33 -40.20 13.31 -28.03
C GLY A 33 -39.55 14.70 -27.84
N LYS A 34 -38.97 15.00 -26.66
CA LYS A 34 -38.09 16.18 -26.49
C LYS A 34 -36.65 15.78 -26.76
N THR A 35 -36.01 16.44 -27.72
CA THR A 35 -34.57 16.31 -28.00
C THR A 35 -33.74 17.10 -26.98
N PRO A 36 -32.54 16.62 -26.62
CA PRO A 36 -31.55 17.44 -25.91
C PRO A 36 -31.36 18.79 -26.62
N LYS A 37 -31.21 19.89 -25.88
CA LYS A 37 -30.82 21.16 -26.50
C LYS A 37 -29.44 20.99 -27.15
N GLU A 38 -29.22 21.60 -28.31
CA GLU A 38 -28.03 21.38 -29.16
C GLU A 38 -26.67 21.69 -28.50
N GLN A 39 -26.65 22.38 -27.36
CA GLN A 39 -25.44 22.61 -26.56
C GLN A 39 -25.46 21.78 -25.26
N CYS A 40 -24.53 20.82 -25.19
CA CYS A 40 -24.07 20.17 -23.97
C CYS A 40 -22.91 20.99 -23.41
N ASN A 41 -22.99 21.41 -22.15
CA ASN A 41 -21.92 22.15 -21.47
C ASN A 41 -21.61 21.44 -20.16
N PRO A 42 -20.86 20.33 -20.19
CA PRO A 42 -20.59 19.52 -19.01
C PRO A 42 -19.59 20.23 -18.08
N ASN A 43 -19.63 19.88 -16.80
CA ASN A 43 -18.59 20.20 -15.83
C ASN A 43 -18.27 18.99 -14.96
N LEU A 44 -17.39 19.19 -13.98
CA LEU A 44 -17.02 18.16 -13.01
C LEU A 44 -18.26 17.50 -12.36
N TYR A 45 -19.24 18.29 -11.92
CA TYR A 45 -20.39 17.79 -11.19
C TYR A 45 -21.35 17.03 -12.09
N THR A 46 -21.62 17.50 -13.32
CA THR A 46 -22.48 16.76 -14.27
C THR A 46 -21.86 15.41 -14.62
N ASN A 47 -20.53 15.37 -14.87
CA ASN A 47 -19.78 14.15 -15.14
C ASN A 47 -19.85 13.17 -13.96
N LEU A 48 -19.59 13.66 -12.74
CA LEU A 48 -19.65 12.86 -11.51
C LEU A 48 -21.06 12.32 -11.26
N CYS A 49 -22.08 13.16 -11.45
CA CYS A 49 -23.47 12.76 -11.30
C CYS A 49 -23.87 11.68 -12.30
N ILE A 50 -23.50 11.82 -13.58
CA ILE A 50 -23.81 10.83 -14.61
C ILE A 50 -23.07 9.51 -14.35
N MET A 51 -21.80 9.56 -13.95
CA MET A 51 -21.05 8.37 -13.56
C MET A 51 -21.77 7.62 -12.43
N GLN A 52 -22.16 8.32 -11.37
CA GLN A 52 -22.83 7.69 -10.24
C GLN A 52 -24.26 7.22 -10.57
N LEU A 53 -24.98 7.92 -11.46
CA LEU A 53 -26.28 7.46 -11.97
C LEU A 53 -26.13 6.16 -12.77
N LYS A 54 -25.07 6.01 -13.56
CA LYS A 54 -24.76 4.76 -14.28
C LYS A 54 -24.50 3.62 -13.30
N GLU A 55 -23.64 3.83 -12.30
CA GLU A 55 -23.35 2.84 -11.26
C GLU A 55 -24.61 2.48 -10.46
N TYR A 56 -25.47 3.47 -10.15
CA TYR A 56 -26.71 3.24 -9.43
C TYR A 56 -27.66 2.35 -10.23
N LEU A 57 -27.87 2.65 -11.52
CA LEU A 57 -28.73 1.87 -12.41
C LEU A 57 -28.17 0.49 -12.75
N ALA A 58 -26.85 0.29 -12.62
CA ALA A 58 -26.20 -1.01 -12.73
C ALA A 58 -26.31 -1.85 -11.43
N GLY A 59 -26.72 -1.23 -10.32
CA GLY A 59 -26.78 -1.88 -9.00
C GLY A 59 -25.48 -1.83 -8.21
N ASP A 60 -24.40 -1.25 -8.77
CA ASP A 60 -23.07 -1.12 -8.17
C ASP A 60 -22.99 -0.01 -7.11
N ARG A 61 -23.96 0.91 -7.11
CA ARG A 61 -24.04 2.02 -6.15
C ARG A 61 -25.39 2.07 -5.45
N ARG A 62 -25.34 2.24 -4.12
CA ARG A 62 -26.53 2.46 -3.27
C ARG A 62 -26.69 3.89 -2.77
N VAL A 63 -25.61 4.68 -2.76
CA VAL A 63 -25.57 6.05 -2.21
C VAL A 63 -24.82 7.00 -3.15
N PHE A 64 -25.39 8.18 -3.39
CA PHE A 64 -24.77 9.24 -4.17
C PHE A 64 -23.87 10.14 -3.30
N SER A 65 -22.74 10.58 -3.84
CA SER A 65 -21.71 11.33 -3.12
C SER A 65 -21.28 12.63 -3.81
N PHE A 66 -22.03 13.11 -4.80
CA PHE A 66 -21.83 14.44 -5.40
C PHE A 66 -22.58 15.51 -4.58
N PRO A 67 -22.06 16.76 -4.50
CA PRO A 67 -22.81 17.86 -3.90
C PRO A 67 -24.04 18.18 -4.75
N TYR A 68 -25.17 18.41 -4.09
CA TYR A 68 -26.41 18.81 -4.75
C TYR A 68 -27.11 19.91 -3.96
N ARG A 69 -27.91 20.72 -4.65
CA ARG A 69 -28.68 21.82 -4.07
C ARG A 69 -30.00 21.93 -4.82
N GLN A 70 -31.13 21.91 -4.11
CA GLN A 70 -32.42 22.30 -4.67
C GLN A 70 -33.11 23.34 -3.78
N MET A 71 -33.76 24.31 -4.42
CA MET A 71 -34.50 25.37 -3.73
C MET A 71 -35.98 25.02 -3.66
N GLY A 72 -36.52 24.97 -2.44
CA GLY A 72 -37.95 24.80 -2.15
C GLY A 72 -38.36 25.63 -0.94
N THR A 73 -39.67 25.67 -0.70
CA THR A 73 -40.25 26.19 0.56
C THR A 73 -39.75 25.38 1.76
N ASP A 74 -39.78 25.94 2.97
CA ASP A 74 -39.42 25.21 4.19
C ASP A 74 -40.18 23.89 4.33
N PHE A 75 -41.45 23.88 3.92
CA PHE A 75 -42.26 22.68 3.84
C PHE A 75 -41.68 21.66 2.86
N GLN A 76 -41.34 22.05 1.63
CA GLN A 76 -40.73 21.16 0.63
C GLN A 76 -39.36 20.62 1.07
N ASN A 77 -38.51 21.47 1.64
CA ASN A 77 -37.18 21.07 2.13
C ASN A 77 -37.30 20.02 3.26
N ASN A 78 -38.28 20.20 4.16
CA ASN A 78 -38.58 19.23 5.20
C ASN A 78 -39.03 17.88 4.59
N ILE A 79 -39.95 17.90 3.62
CA ILE A 79 -40.38 16.67 2.92
C ILE A 79 -39.19 15.98 2.24
N TRP A 80 -38.35 16.70 1.50
CA TRP A 80 -37.22 16.13 0.77
C TRP A 80 -36.15 15.55 1.71
N THR A 81 -35.92 16.20 2.86
CA THR A 81 -35.02 15.70 3.91
C THR A 81 -35.52 14.37 4.47
N GLU A 82 -36.83 14.21 4.67
CA GLU A 82 -37.41 12.94 5.12
C GLU A 82 -37.37 11.85 4.04
N ILE A 83 -37.56 12.20 2.76
CA ILE A 83 -37.43 11.24 1.64
C ILE A 83 -35.99 10.71 1.55
N ALA A 84 -34.99 11.58 1.72
CA ALA A 84 -33.57 11.19 1.67
C ALA A 84 -33.15 10.20 2.77
N LYS A 85 -33.93 10.10 3.87
CA LYS A 85 -33.68 9.15 4.98
C LYS A 85 -34.19 7.74 4.71
N ILE A 86 -34.97 7.52 3.65
CA ILE A 86 -35.55 6.20 3.35
C ILE A 86 -34.44 5.28 2.79
N PRO A 87 -34.14 4.12 3.42
CA PRO A 87 -33.07 3.23 2.97
C PRO A 87 -33.30 2.66 1.56
N TYR A 88 -32.21 2.20 0.95
CA TYR A 88 -32.24 1.48 -0.34
C TYR A 88 -32.97 0.14 -0.19
N GLY A 89 -33.94 -0.15 -1.05
CA GLY A 89 -34.79 -1.35 -0.95
C GLY A 89 -36.12 -1.13 -0.23
N ASP A 90 -36.20 -0.08 0.60
CA ASP A 90 -37.36 0.21 1.43
C ASP A 90 -38.34 1.15 0.75
N THR A 91 -39.61 1.03 1.12
CA THR A 91 -40.69 1.90 0.65
C THR A 91 -41.58 2.34 1.79
N ILE A 92 -42.05 3.59 1.76
CA ILE A 92 -43.04 4.12 2.72
C ILE A 92 -44.26 4.67 1.96
N SER A 93 -45.39 4.82 2.64
CA SER A 93 -46.58 5.40 2.02
C SER A 93 -46.58 6.94 2.06
N TYR A 94 -47.34 7.59 1.16
CA TYR A 94 -47.57 9.04 1.23
C TYR A 94 -48.15 9.52 2.57
N LYS A 95 -48.98 8.67 3.20
CA LYS A 95 -49.57 8.92 4.52
C LYS A 95 -48.51 8.86 5.61
N GLU A 96 -47.66 7.85 5.58
CA GLU A 96 -46.54 7.70 6.52
C GLU A 96 -45.55 8.87 6.38
N LEU A 97 -45.27 9.34 5.15
CA LEU A 97 -44.46 10.54 4.94
C LEU A 97 -45.13 11.80 5.52
N ALA A 98 -46.45 11.94 5.43
CA ALA A 98 -47.21 13.03 6.05
C ALA A 98 -47.17 12.98 7.59
N GLU A 99 -47.19 11.78 8.17
CA GLU A 99 -47.06 11.56 9.61
C GLU A 99 -45.65 11.91 10.12
N ARG A 100 -44.59 11.43 9.44
CA ARG A 100 -43.19 11.73 9.79
C ARG A 100 -42.86 13.22 9.74
N THR A 101 -43.59 13.98 8.94
CA THR A 101 -43.39 15.42 8.72
C THR A 101 -44.32 16.28 9.58
N GLY A 102 -45.09 15.67 10.49
CA GLY A 102 -45.85 16.34 11.54
C GLY A 102 -47.24 16.84 11.14
N ASN A 103 -47.75 16.48 9.96
CA ASN A 103 -49.09 16.89 9.52
C ASN A 103 -49.81 15.78 8.72
N PRO A 104 -50.43 14.80 9.42
CA PRO A 104 -51.08 13.64 8.81
C PRO A 104 -52.22 13.98 7.84
N HIS A 105 -52.83 15.18 7.96
CA HIS A 105 -53.94 15.63 7.11
C HIS A 105 -53.48 16.32 5.82
N SER A 106 -52.17 16.55 5.64
CA SER A 106 -51.61 17.30 4.50
C SER A 106 -51.13 16.42 3.34
N ILE A 107 -51.76 15.25 3.13
CA ILE A 107 -51.38 14.29 2.10
C ILE A 107 -51.27 14.94 0.71
N ARG A 108 -52.21 15.81 0.33
CA ARG A 108 -52.18 16.51 -0.97
C ARG A 108 -50.99 17.45 -1.11
N ALA A 109 -50.60 18.14 -0.03
CA ALA A 109 -49.42 19.00 -0.03
C ALA A 109 -48.12 18.18 -0.08
N VAL A 110 -48.06 17.05 0.63
CA VAL A 110 -46.95 16.10 0.57
C VAL A 110 -46.78 15.52 -0.84
N VAL A 111 -47.87 15.11 -1.49
CA VAL A 111 -47.84 14.63 -2.88
C VAL A 111 -47.28 15.71 -3.82
N ASN A 112 -47.69 16.97 -3.66
CA ASN A 112 -47.16 18.09 -4.44
C ASN A 112 -45.67 18.34 -4.17
N ALA A 113 -45.22 18.21 -2.91
CA ALA A 113 -43.81 18.38 -2.54
C ALA A 113 -42.91 17.25 -3.08
N VAL A 114 -43.38 16.00 -3.01
CA VAL A 114 -42.73 14.85 -3.66
C VAL A 114 -42.67 15.06 -5.19
N GLY A 115 -43.75 15.60 -5.76
CA GLY A 115 -43.85 15.98 -7.18
C GLY A 115 -42.88 17.07 -7.63
N ALA A 116 -42.46 17.94 -6.71
CA ALA A 116 -41.56 19.06 -6.97
C ALA A 116 -40.07 18.70 -6.88
N ASN A 117 -39.73 17.44 -6.57
CA ASN A 117 -38.35 16.99 -6.45
C ASN A 117 -37.60 17.12 -7.78
N LYS A 118 -36.56 17.96 -7.79
CA LYS A 118 -35.72 18.15 -8.98
C LYS A 118 -34.54 17.21 -9.05
N LEU A 119 -34.24 16.47 -7.98
CA LEU A 119 -33.07 15.62 -7.86
C LEU A 119 -33.52 14.15 -7.82
N LEU A 120 -34.07 13.66 -8.94
CA LEU A 120 -34.47 12.25 -9.05
C LEU A 120 -33.26 11.34 -8.77
N PHE A 121 -33.52 10.10 -8.38
CA PHE A 121 -32.52 9.10 -7.92
C PHE A 121 -31.84 9.48 -6.59
N CYS A 122 -31.25 10.67 -6.51
CA CYS A 122 -30.53 11.20 -5.35
C CYS A 122 -31.47 11.44 -4.15
N ILE A 123 -32.61 12.09 -4.39
CA ILE A 123 -33.72 12.16 -3.45
C ILE A 123 -34.73 11.11 -3.92
N PRO A 124 -34.82 9.95 -3.26
CA PRO A 124 -35.43 8.74 -3.80
C PRO A 124 -36.97 8.79 -3.72
N CYS A 125 -37.59 9.74 -4.40
CA CYS A 125 -39.05 9.90 -4.42
C CYS A 125 -39.78 8.69 -5.00
N HIS A 126 -39.08 7.82 -5.75
CA HIS A 126 -39.61 6.54 -6.22
C HIS A 126 -39.91 5.54 -5.09
N ARG A 127 -39.36 5.73 -3.88
CA ARG A 127 -39.64 4.92 -2.69
C ARG A 127 -40.95 5.27 -1.98
N ILE A 128 -41.61 6.37 -2.36
CA ILE A 128 -42.90 6.78 -1.78
C ILE A 128 -44.04 6.17 -2.58
N ILE A 129 -44.85 5.28 -2.00
CA ILE A 129 -45.93 4.55 -2.70
C ILE A 129 -47.32 4.84 -2.09
N GLY A 130 -48.39 4.40 -2.75
CA GLY A 130 -49.75 4.40 -2.19
C GLY A 130 -49.88 3.42 -1.01
N GLU A 131 -50.84 3.65 -0.11
CA GLU A 131 -51.12 2.76 1.04
C GLU A 131 -51.60 1.36 0.58
N ASP A 132 -52.16 1.27 -0.63
CA ASP A 132 -52.55 0.05 -1.33
C ASP A 132 -51.43 -0.58 -2.17
N GLY A 133 -50.20 -0.04 -2.10
CA GLY A 133 -49.07 -0.44 -2.91
C GLY A 133 -49.06 0.17 -4.32
N ALA A 134 -49.99 1.07 -4.66
CA ALA A 134 -50.06 1.67 -5.99
C ALA A 134 -48.87 2.61 -6.26
N LEU A 135 -48.30 2.54 -7.46
CA LEU A 135 -47.18 3.36 -7.91
C LEU A 135 -47.65 4.72 -8.46
N THR A 136 -48.29 5.53 -7.61
CA THR A 136 -48.92 6.79 -8.01
C THR A 136 -48.03 8.01 -7.75
N SER A 137 -47.02 8.28 -8.59
CA SER A 137 -46.27 9.55 -8.52
C SER A 137 -46.16 10.27 -9.86
N PHE A 138 -46.28 11.60 -9.84
CA PHE A 138 -46.19 12.48 -11.01
C PHE A 138 -44.75 12.88 -11.41
N ALA A 139 -43.77 12.87 -10.48
CA ALA A 139 -42.39 13.33 -10.73
C ALA A 139 -41.53 12.31 -11.50
N ILE A 140 -41.74 11.03 -11.25
CA ILE A 140 -41.06 9.93 -11.95
C ILE A 140 -42.14 9.10 -12.65
N ARG A 141 -41.94 8.79 -13.94
CA ARG A 141 -42.93 7.98 -14.69
C ARG A 141 -43.11 6.63 -13.98
N PRO A 142 -44.34 6.06 -13.93
CA PRO A 142 -44.59 4.78 -13.25
C PRO A 142 -43.60 3.67 -13.64
N LYS A 143 -43.24 3.58 -14.93
CA LYS A 143 -42.23 2.65 -15.44
C LYS A 143 -40.83 2.81 -14.81
N TRP A 144 -40.38 4.05 -14.58
CA TRP A 144 -39.10 4.30 -13.90
C TRP A 144 -39.17 3.93 -12.42
N LYS A 145 -40.31 4.15 -11.78
CA LYS A 145 -40.55 3.74 -10.39
C LYS A 145 -40.51 2.23 -10.23
N GLU A 146 -41.15 1.50 -11.13
CA GLU A 146 -41.10 0.03 -11.18
C GLU A 146 -39.66 -0.47 -11.34
N VAL A 147 -38.92 0.07 -12.31
CA VAL A 147 -37.52 -0.32 -12.57
C VAL A 147 -36.63 -0.04 -11.37
N LEU A 148 -36.73 1.15 -10.76
CA LEU A 148 -35.90 1.51 -9.61
C LEU A 148 -36.25 0.72 -8.36
N LEU A 149 -37.53 0.43 -8.12
CA LEU A 149 -37.94 -0.42 -7.00
C LEU A 149 -37.56 -1.88 -7.22
N ALA A 150 -37.63 -2.39 -8.46
CA ALA A 150 -37.20 -3.75 -8.79
C ALA A 150 -35.69 -3.90 -8.62
N LEU A 151 -34.91 -2.94 -9.14
CA LEU A 151 -33.46 -2.83 -8.95
C LEU A 151 -33.08 -2.85 -7.46
N GLU A 152 -33.92 -2.26 -6.61
CA GLU A 152 -33.68 -2.14 -5.18
C GLU A 152 -34.15 -3.35 -4.33
N LYS A 153 -35.12 -4.15 -4.79
CA LYS A 153 -35.80 -5.19 -3.96
C LYS A 153 -35.33 -6.64 -4.18
N GLU A 154 -34.93 -7.03 -5.38
CA GLU A 154 -34.34 -8.36 -5.65
C GLU A 154 -33.37 -8.29 -6.85
N PRO A 155 -32.14 -8.82 -6.75
CA PRO A 155 -31.26 -8.95 -7.92
C PRO A 155 -31.70 -10.17 -8.74
N ALA A 156 -32.75 -10.06 -9.56
CA ALA A 156 -33.30 -11.22 -10.27
C ALA A 156 -33.08 -11.21 -11.80
N ILE A 157 -32.35 -12.24 -12.22
CA ILE A 157 -32.44 -13.02 -13.46
C ILE A 157 -33.80 -12.87 -14.18
N TYR A 158 -33.78 -12.48 -15.46
CA TYR A 158 -34.86 -12.76 -16.43
C TYR A 158 -34.41 -13.90 -17.38
N THR A 159 -35.18 -14.99 -17.44
CA THR A 159 -35.04 -16.07 -18.46
C THR A 159 -36.39 -16.40 -19.11
N LYS A 160 -36.40 -16.65 -20.43
CA LYS A 160 -37.42 -17.52 -21.06
C LYS A 160 -36.95 -18.13 -22.42
N TYR A 161 -37.20 -19.45 -22.59
CA TYR A 161 -37.23 -20.30 -23.81
C TYR A 161 -35.91 -20.81 -24.43
N ASN A 162 -35.83 -21.98 -25.11
CA ASN A 162 -36.46 -23.32 -25.06
C ASN A 162 -35.53 -24.29 -25.84
N TYR A 163 -35.46 -25.58 -25.48
CA TYR A 163 -34.56 -26.61 -26.05
C TYR A 163 -34.98 -27.14 -27.45
N SER A 164 -34.02 -27.53 -28.32
CA SER A 164 -34.13 -28.72 -29.21
C SER A 164 -32.87 -29.12 -30.02
N GLN A 165 -32.39 -30.36 -29.78
CA GLN A 165 -31.88 -31.42 -30.69
C GLN A 165 -30.44 -31.51 -31.32
N ILE A 166 -30.01 -32.79 -31.42
CA ILE A 166 -28.98 -33.51 -32.25
C ILE A 166 -27.53 -33.54 -31.70
N GLN A 167 -26.97 -34.62 -31.11
CA GLN A 167 -26.54 -36.00 -31.53
C GLN A 167 -25.18 -36.18 -32.26
N LYS A 168 -24.29 -36.94 -31.58
CA LYS A 168 -23.34 -38.01 -32.01
C LYS A 168 -21.86 -37.75 -32.44
N LYS A 169 -20.96 -38.30 -31.59
CA LYS A 169 -19.89 -39.34 -31.81
C LYS A 169 -18.39 -38.96 -31.93
N ARG A 170 -17.64 -39.51 -30.95
CA ARG A 170 -16.32 -40.23 -30.95
C ARG A 170 -14.99 -39.47 -30.74
N GLY A 171 -14.25 -39.88 -29.68
CA GLY A 171 -12.80 -40.18 -29.75
C GLY A 171 -11.88 -39.53 -28.69
N ILE A 172 -11.33 -40.37 -27.79
CA ILE A 172 -10.38 -40.18 -26.64
C ILE A 172 -9.09 -39.36 -26.93
N CYS A 173 -8.61 -38.48 -26.00
CA CYS A 173 -7.34 -38.59 -25.20
C CYS A 173 -6.87 -37.32 -24.42
N HIS A 174 -6.69 -37.45 -23.09
CA HIS A 174 -5.64 -36.96 -22.16
C HIS A 174 -4.91 -35.61 -22.39
N SER A 175 -5.45 -34.57 -21.75
CA SER A 175 -4.75 -33.48 -21.04
C SER A 175 -5.84 -32.70 -20.29
N ASN A 176 -5.60 -32.04 -19.15
CA ASN A 176 -6.56 -31.02 -18.67
C ASN A 176 -6.51 -29.76 -19.55
N ARG A 177 -6.42 -29.92 -20.88
CA ARG A 177 -6.88 -28.92 -21.84
C ARG A 177 -8.38 -29.11 -21.96
N ILE A 178 -9.13 -28.12 -21.49
CA ILE A 178 -10.50 -27.97 -21.92
C ILE A 178 -10.43 -27.46 -23.37
N SER A 179 -10.65 -28.33 -24.35
CA SER A 179 -10.71 -27.90 -25.75
C SER A 179 -12.13 -27.39 -26.04
N GLY A 180 -12.28 -26.07 -26.12
CA GLY A 180 -13.52 -25.43 -26.55
C GLY A 180 -13.65 -25.42 -28.07
N ARG A 181 -14.87 -25.56 -28.59
CA ARG A 181 -15.20 -25.33 -30.00
C ARG A 181 -16.13 -24.13 -30.09
N PHE A 182 -15.77 -23.12 -30.88
CA PHE A 182 -16.66 -21.99 -31.16
C PHE A 182 -17.90 -22.47 -31.90
N LEU A 183 -19.08 -22.17 -31.35
CA LEU A 183 -20.33 -22.27 -32.08
C LEU A 183 -20.63 -20.87 -32.62
N TYR A 184 -20.26 -20.64 -33.88
CA TYR A 184 -20.28 -19.32 -34.54
C TYR A 184 -21.68 -18.72 -34.70
N GLU A 185 -22.75 -19.42 -34.33
CA GLU A 185 -24.13 -18.96 -34.58
C GLU A 185 -24.81 -18.29 -33.36
N THR A 186 -24.30 -18.43 -32.13
CA THR A 186 -24.98 -17.88 -30.93
C THR A 186 -24.15 -16.95 -30.05
N GLY A 187 -22.83 -16.81 -30.29
CA GLY A 187 -21.94 -16.04 -29.41
C GLY A 187 -21.58 -16.75 -28.09
N ASP A 188 -22.01 -18.00 -27.92
CA ASP A 188 -21.67 -18.85 -26.77
C ASP A 188 -20.40 -19.66 -27.06
N VAL A 189 -19.58 -19.86 -26.02
CA VAL A 189 -18.41 -20.72 -26.12
C VAL A 189 -18.65 -21.98 -25.30
N LEU A 190 -18.68 -23.11 -26.02
CA LEU A 190 -18.99 -24.42 -25.47
C LEU A 190 -17.68 -25.16 -25.17
N PHE A 191 -17.56 -25.59 -23.93
CA PHE A 191 -16.40 -26.31 -23.44
C PHE A 191 -16.86 -27.71 -23.00
N GLU A 192 -16.47 -28.72 -23.77
CA GLU A 192 -16.61 -30.10 -23.30
C GLU A 192 -15.51 -30.36 -22.28
N THR A 193 -15.91 -30.70 -21.05
CA THR A 193 -14.97 -31.13 -20.02
C THR A 193 -14.68 -32.62 -20.21
N ASP A 194 -13.55 -33.09 -19.69
CA ASP A 194 -13.31 -34.53 -19.61
C ASP A 194 -14.47 -35.19 -18.83
N PRO A 195 -15.09 -36.30 -19.30
CA PRO A 195 -16.17 -36.99 -18.61
C PRO A 195 -15.86 -37.38 -17.14
N ASP A 196 -14.58 -37.37 -16.76
CA ASP A 196 -14.11 -37.64 -15.39
C ASP A 196 -13.87 -36.38 -14.54
N MET A 197 -14.32 -35.19 -14.95
CA MET A 197 -14.22 -33.97 -14.13
C MET A 197 -15.20 -34.00 -12.93
N ILE A 198 -14.68 -34.46 -11.79
CA ILE A 198 -15.41 -34.51 -10.52
C ILE A 198 -14.93 -33.37 -9.60
N LEU A 199 -15.78 -32.37 -9.40
CA LEU A 199 -15.73 -31.36 -8.34
C LEU A 199 -16.21 -31.99 -7.03
N ARG A 200 -15.32 -32.66 -6.28
CA ARG A 200 -15.71 -33.45 -5.10
C ARG A 200 -16.38 -32.59 -4.01
N ASN A 201 -17.37 -33.16 -3.31
CA ASN A 201 -18.26 -32.54 -2.33
C ASN A 201 -17.54 -31.57 -1.37
N ALA A 202 -17.85 -30.27 -1.50
CA ALA A 202 -17.23 -29.23 -0.71
C ALA A 202 -18.07 -27.94 -0.77
N LYS A 203 -18.61 -27.50 0.37
CA LYS A 203 -19.52 -26.32 0.51
C LYS A 203 -18.90 -24.96 0.16
N THR A 204 -17.72 -24.89 -0.46
CA THR A 204 -17.20 -23.62 -0.96
C THR A 204 -16.16 -23.84 -2.03
N TYR A 205 -16.41 -23.33 -3.22
CA TYR A 205 -15.44 -23.23 -4.31
C TYR A 205 -15.60 -21.86 -4.95
N VAL A 206 -14.49 -21.15 -5.09
CA VAL A 206 -14.36 -20.00 -5.98
C VAL A 206 -13.51 -20.47 -7.17
N PHE A 207 -14.09 -20.49 -8.36
CA PHE A 207 -13.32 -20.75 -9.58
C PHE A 207 -12.69 -19.47 -10.07
N SER A 208 -11.48 -19.53 -10.61
CA SER A 208 -10.93 -18.49 -11.47
C SER A 208 -10.93 -18.97 -12.91
N VAL A 209 -11.31 -18.08 -13.82
CA VAL A 209 -11.36 -18.34 -15.26
C VAL A 209 -10.55 -17.24 -15.92
N SER A 210 -9.38 -17.59 -16.44
CA SER A 210 -8.49 -16.62 -17.10
C SER A 210 -8.76 -16.60 -18.60
N PHE A 211 -8.81 -15.40 -19.20
CA PHE A 211 -9.14 -15.17 -20.60
C PHE A 211 -7.91 -14.68 -21.38
N ASP A 212 -7.75 -15.20 -22.59
CA ASP A 212 -6.89 -14.59 -23.61
C ASP A 212 -7.76 -13.64 -24.41
N LEU A 213 -7.41 -12.36 -24.40
CA LEU A 213 -7.98 -11.36 -25.30
C LEU A 213 -6.98 -10.99 -26.42
N THR A 214 -5.82 -11.67 -26.48
CA THR A 214 -4.83 -11.42 -27.53
C THR A 214 -5.31 -12.00 -28.86
N GLY A 215 -5.27 -11.17 -29.90
CA GLY A 215 -5.96 -11.39 -31.18
C GLY A 215 -6.80 -10.20 -31.64
N CYS A 216 -6.97 -9.17 -30.81
CA CYS A 216 -7.44 -7.84 -31.25
C CYS A 216 -6.38 -7.02 -32.01
N SER A 217 -5.20 -7.58 -32.27
CA SER A 217 -4.18 -7.00 -33.14
C SER A 217 -3.48 -8.12 -33.91
N GLY A 218 -3.19 -7.87 -35.19
CA GLY A 218 -2.57 -8.83 -36.09
C GLY A 218 -1.08 -9.05 -35.81
N PHE A 219 -0.61 -10.22 -36.26
CA PHE A 219 0.76 -10.73 -36.35
C PHE A 219 1.45 -11.24 -35.06
N ALA A 220 1.86 -12.50 -35.16
CA ALA A 220 2.54 -13.31 -34.16
C ALA A 220 4.05 -13.04 -34.12
N LEU A 221 4.70 -13.42 -33.01
CA LEU A 221 6.02 -14.03 -33.06
C LEU A 221 6.19 -15.05 -31.91
N ASP A 222 6.21 -16.31 -32.33
CA ASP A 222 6.72 -17.48 -31.59
C ASP A 222 8.18 -17.24 -31.18
N CYS A 223 8.56 -17.65 -29.97
CA CYS A 223 9.95 -17.87 -29.60
C CYS A 223 10.05 -19.09 -28.67
N THR A 224 10.19 -20.27 -29.28
CA THR A 224 10.86 -21.42 -28.68
C THR A 224 12.34 -21.09 -28.51
N CYS A 225 12.86 -21.13 -27.28
CA CYS A 225 14.30 -21.09 -27.03
C CYS A 225 14.89 -22.49 -27.21
N ASP A 226 15.70 -22.67 -28.25
CA ASP A 226 16.72 -23.72 -28.31
C ASP A 226 18.09 -23.03 -28.25
N ALA A 227 19.00 -23.62 -27.48
CA ALA A 227 20.31 -23.06 -27.17
C ALA A 227 21.26 -23.14 -28.37
N GLN A 228 22.04 -22.07 -28.62
CA GLN A 228 23.51 -22.11 -28.79
C GLN A 228 24.09 -20.77 -29.30
N HIS A 229 25.28 -20.46 -28.76
CA HIS A 229 26.32 -19.52 -29.20
C HIS A 229 26.33 -18.04 -28.77
N GLN A 230 27.31 -17.78 -27.89
CA GLN A 230 28.19 -16.61 -27.69
C GLN A 230 28.17 -15.50 -28.77
N GLU A 231 28.00 -14.24 -28.38
CA GLU A 231 29.07 -13.23 -28.18
C GLU A 231 28.43 -11.89 -27.73
N ALA A 232 29.22 -11.01 -27.12
CA ALA A 232 28.81 -9.88 -26.29
C ALA A 232 28.30 -8.63 -27.05
N ASP A 233 27.31 -7.94 -26.47
CA ASP A 233 27.04 -6.50 -26.68
C ASP A 233 26.33 -5.91 -25.43
N PRO A 234 26.87 -4.86 -24.76
CA PRO A 234 26.29 -4.26 -23.56
C PRO A 234 25.36 -3.08 -23.91
N ALA A 235 24.21 -3.37 -24.49
CA ALA A 235 23.11 -2.42 -24.62
C ALA A 235 21.83 -3.23 -24.83
N PHE A 236 21.00 -3.38 -23.80
CA PHE A 236 19.58 -3.76 -23.83
C PHE A 236 19.21 -4.33 -22.45
N ASN A 237 18.60 -3.50 -21.60
CA ASN A 237 17.81 -4.00 -20.47
C ASN A 237 16.70 -3.00 -20.14
N THR A 238 15.74 -2.89 -21.06
CA THR A 238 14.45 -2.23 -20.86
C THR A 238 13.37 -3.27 -21.13
N GLY A 239 12.94 -3.97 -20.09
CA GLY A 239 11.82 -4.92 -20.16
C GLY A 239 10.49 -4.21 -19.94
N ALA A 240 10.16 -3.22 -20.76
CA ALA A 240 8.82 -2.67 -20.87
C ALA A 240 7.98 -3.63 -21.73
N TYR A 241 7.13 -4.45 -21.10
CA TYR A 241 6.12 -5.20 -21.83
C TYR A 241 4.97 -4.23 -22.17
N THR A 242 5.05 -3.64 -23.35
CA THR A 242 3.99 -2.82 -23.95
C THR A 242 2.75 -3.67 -24.20
N ALA A 243 1.67 -3.40 -23.47
CA ALA A 243 0.33 -3.89 -23.80
C ALA A 243 -0.37 -2.85 -24.70
N ASP A 244 0.16 -2.65 -25.91
CA ASP A 244 -0.54 -1.87 -26.94
C ASP A 244 -1.67 -2.72 -27.53
N GLY A 245 -2.89 -2.32 -27.19
CA GLY A 245 -4.12 -2.72 -27.89
C GLY A 245 -5.19 -3.28 -26.96
N ILE A 246 -6.21 -2.47 -26.65
CA ILE A 246 -7.64 -2.81 -26.80
C ILE A 246 -8.52 -1.56 -26.57
N ALA A 247 -9.38 -1.32 -27.58
CA ALA A 247 -10.68 -0.66 -27.60
C ALA A 247 -10.86 0.80 -27.10
N THR A 248 -10.80 1.73 -28.06
CA THR A 248 -11.59 2.97 -28.03
C THR A 248 -13.09 2.67 -28.02
N SER A 249 -13.84 3.37 -27.16
CA SER A 249 -15.29 3.65 -27.21
C SER A 249 -16.27 2.46 -27.26
N GLY A 250 -16.98 2.22 -26.14
CA GLY A 250 -18.39 1.78 -26.21
C GLY A 250 -18.81 0.48 -25.50
N ASP A 251 -17.91 -0.33 -24.93
CA ASP A 251 -18.30 -1.66 -24.47
C ASP A 251 -18.72 -1.72 -22.99
N THR A 252 -20.02 -1.98 -22.79
CA THR A 252 -20.69 -2.24 -21.51
C THR A 252 -20.13 -3.47 -20.79
N ALA A 253 -20.18 -3.48 -19.46
CA ALA A 253 -19.90 -4.65 -18.62
C ALA A 253 -20.58 -5.90 -19.19
N THR A 254 -19.81 -6.96 -19.41
CA THR A 254 -20.31 -8.20 -20.02
C THR A 254 -20.53 -9.22 -18.91
N GLU A 255 -21.78 -9.55 -18.60
CA GLU A 255 -22.06 -10.66 -17.70
C GLU A 255 -21.59 -11.94 -18.39
N VAL A 256 -20.61 -12.58 -17.77
CA VAL A 256 -20.13 -13.89 -18.15
C VAL A 256 -20.85 -14.87 -17.25
N LYS A 257 -21.63 -15.73 -17.87
CA LYS A 257 -22.37 -16.79 -17.20
C LYS A 257 -21.71 -18.12 -17.53
N ILE A 258 -21.28 -18.82 -16.48
CA ILE A 258 -20.81 -20.20 -16.59
C ILE A 258 -21.92 -21.12 -16.13
N THR A 259 -22.32 -22.02 -17.01
CA THR A 259 -23.26 -23.09 -16.68
C THR A 259 -22.49 -24.40 -16.59
N PHE A 260 -22.47 -25.00 -15.42
CA PHE A 260 -21.97 -26.35 -15.16
C PHE A 260 -23.11 -27.33 -15.42
N TYR A 261 -22.84 -28.43 -16.13
CA TYR A 261 -23.83 -29.46 -16.43
C TYR A 261 -23.37 -30.81 -15.90
N ASN A 262 -24.27 -31.49 -15.20
CA ASN A 262 -24.19 -32.91 -14.87
C ASN A 262 -25.08 -33.72 -15.86
N ALA A 263 -25.17 -35.05 -15.70
CA ALA A 263 -25.97 -35.93 -16.55
C ALA A 263 -27.48 -35.64 -16.49
N SER A 264 -27.96 -35.06 -15.39
CA SER A 264 -29.39 -34.84 -15.13
C SER A 264 -29.75 -33.44 -14.62
N ASP A 265 -28.77 -32.56 -14.38
CA ASP A 265 -28.98 -31.24 -13.78
C ASP A 265 -27.94 -30.21 -14.28
N SER A 266 -28.18 -28.92 -14.03
CA SER A 266 -27.25 -27.83 -14.37
C SER A 266 -27.22 -26.76 -13.29
N PHE A 267 -26.07 -26.12 -13.11
CA PHE A 267 -25.85 -25.07 -12.12
C PHE A 267 -25.19 -23.88 -12.79
N ILE A 268 -25.67 -22.69 -12.46
CA ILE A 268 -25.25 -21.46 -13.11
C ILE A 268 -24.50 -20.61 -12.09
N SER A 269 -23.29 -20.22 -12.44
CA SER A 269 -22.56 -19.16 -11.76
C SER A 269 -22.32 -18.01 -12.73
N LYS A 270 -22.29 -16.79 -12.19
CA LYS A 270 -22.17 -15.58 -12.99
C LYS A 270 -21.03 -14.72 -12.43
N ALA A 271 -20.31 -14.07 -13.32
CA ALA A 271 -19.31 -13.08 -13.00
C ALA A 271 -19.41 -11.94 -14.02
N ILE A 272 -19.02 -10.74 -13.64
CA ILE A 272 -19.09 -9.58 -14.54
C ILE A 272 -17.68 -9.34 -15.10
N LEU A 273 -17.51 -9.52 -16.41
CA LEU A 273 -16.30 -9.12 -17.13
C LEU A 273 -16.29 -7.60 -17.26
N ILE A 274 -15.38 -7.01 -16.50
CA ILE A 274 -15.05 -5.58 -16.56
C ILE A 274 -13.91 -5.42 -17.56
N PRO A 275 -13.89 -4.36 -18.39
CA PRO A 275 -12.77 -4.08 -19.29
C PRO A 275 -11.42 -4.12 -18.54
N GLY A 276 -10.46 -4.88 -19.06
CA GLY A 276 -9.12 -5.07 -18.44
C GLY A 276 -9.00 -6.24 -17.46
N ALA A 277 -10.11 -6.90 -17.08
CA ALA A 277 -10.05 -8.10 -16.26
C ALA A 277 -9.68 -9.33 -17.10
N ASN A 278 -8.46 -9.87 -16.88
CA ASN A 278 -8.02 -11.09 -17.55
C ASN A 278 -8.43 -12.37 -16.82
N THR A 279 -9.09 -12.27 -15.66
CA THR A 279 -9.56 -13.42 -14.87
C THR A 279 -10.87 -13.09 -14.15
N LEU A 280 -11.85 -14.00 -14.23
CA LEU A 280 -13.14 -13.89 -13.56
C LEU A 280 -13.33 -14.97 -12.51
N TYR A 281 -14.01 -14.62 -11.42
CA TYR A 281 -14.27 -15.53 -10.32
C TYR A 281 -15.75 -15.95 -10.24
N PHE A 282 -15.99 -17.23 -10.08
CA PHE A 282 -17.33 -17.82 -10.08
C PHE A 282 -17.59 -18.58 -8.78
N ASP A 283 -18.60 -18.14 -8.04
CA ASP A 283 -19.10 -18.81 -6.85
C ASP A 283 -20.00 -19.98 -7.25
N ILE A 284 -19.70 -21.19 -6.77
CA ILE A 284 -20.53 -22.38 -7.00
C ILE A 284 -21.02 -23.04 -5.72
N ASN A 285 -21.08 -22.31 -4.62
CA ASN A 285 -21.39 -22.83 -3.28
C ASN A 285 -22.77 -23.50 -3.21
N GLU A 286 -23.70 -23.08 -4.08
CA GLU A 286 -25.05 -23.64 -4.17
C GLU A 286 -25.18 -24.80 -5.17
N MET A 287 -24.09 -25.21 -5.83
CA MET A 287 -24.11 -26.32 -6.78
C MET A 287 -24.33 -27.66 -6.08
N LYS A 288 -25.45 -28.31 -6.39
CA LYS A 288 -25.90 -29.55 -5.72
C LYS A 288 -25.29 -30.83 -6.28
N PHE A 289 -24.41 -30.74 -7.26
CA PHE A 289 -23.78 -31.88 -7.90
C PHE A 289 -22.27 -31.68 -8.03
N THR A 290 -21.55 -32.78 -7.94
CA THR A 290 -20.09 -32.81 -7.92
C THR A 290 -19.50 -33.22 -9.27
N GLN A 291 -20.24 -33.96 -10.10
CA GLN A 291 -19.75 -34.38 -11.41
C GLN A 291 -20.21 -33.41 -12.48
N VAL A 292 -19.27 -32.86 -13.25
CA VAL A 292 -19.54 -31.91 -14.33
C VAL A 292 -19.03 -32.52 -15.63
N TYR A 293 -19.96 -32.85 -16.52
CA TYR A 293 -19.67 -33.43 -17.84
C TYR A 293 -19.49 -32.38 -18.93
N LYS A 294 -19.95 -31.16 -18.66
CA LYS A 294 -19.93 -30.07 -19.63
C LYS A 294 -20.00 -28.74 -18.90
N LEU A 295 -19.35 -27.72 -19.45
CA LEU A 295 -19.62 -26.34 -19.07
C LEU A 295 -19.86 -25.47 -20.30
N THR A 296 -20.69 -24.44 -20.16
CA THR A 296 -20.84 -23.40 -21.18
C THR A 296 -20.51 -22.06 -20.59
N VAL A 297 -19.79 -21.26 -21.36
CA VAL A 297 -19.60 -19.86 -21.03
C VAL A 297 -20.43 -19.05 -22.02
N THR A 298 -21.36 -18.28 -21.48
CA THR A 298 -22.28 -17.42 -22.23
C THR A 298 -22.04 -15.99 -21.80
N THR A 299 -22.15 -15.05 -22.71
CA THR A 299 -21.83 -13.64 -22.47
C THR A 299 -23.02 -12.79 -22.87
N THR A 300 -23.33 -11.73 -22.12
CA THR A 300 -24.43 -10.82 -22.51
C THR A 300 -24.11 -9.99 -23.74
N ASN A 301 -22.83 -9.82 -24.07
CA ASN A 301 -22.35 -9.22 -25.31
C ASN A 301 -21.35 -10.18 -25.98
N PRO A 302 -21.44 -10.43 -27.30
CA PRO A 302 -20.55 -11.36 -27.99
C PRO A 302 -19.09 -10.88 -27.94
N LEU A 303 -18.26 -11.59 -27.18
CA LEU A 303 -16.83 -11.33 -27.09
C LEU A 303 -16.12 -11.86 -28.35
N ARG A 304 -15.55 -10.97 -29.17
CA ARG A 304 -14.69 -11.38 -30.30
C ARG A 304 -13.35 -11.90 -29.74
N ASN A 305 -12.84 -13.00 -30.27
CA ASN A 305 -11.55 -13.62 -29.89
C ASN A 305 -11.48 -14.19 -28.45
N PHE A 306 -12.58 -14.73 -27.96
CA PHE A 306 -12.64 -15.40 -26.66
C PHE A 306 -11.84 -16.71 -26.62
N LYS A 307 -10.81 -16.81 -25.77
CA LYS A 307 -10.12 -18.08 -25.50
C LYS A 307 -9.90 -18.27 -24.00
N LEU A 308 -10.39 -19.39 -23.47
CA LEU A 308 -10.16 -19.79 -22.09
C LEU A 308 -8.70 -20.23 -21.92
N LEU A 309 -7.91 -19.49 -21.14
CA LEU A 309 -6.49 -19.80 -20.89
C LEU A 309 -6.33 -20.80 -19.76
N LYS A 310 -7.06 -20.60 -18.66
CA LYS A 310 -6.85 -21.37 -17.42
C LYS A 310 -8.11 -21.40 -16.57
N LEU A 311 -8.36 -22.55 -15.94
CA LEU A 311 -9.41 -22.75 -14.94
C LEU A 311 -8.73 -23.17 -13.63
N ASN A 312 -8.81 -22.36 -12.57
CA ASN A 312 -8.27 -22.70 -11.26
C ASN A 312 -9.39 -22.82 -10.21
N VAL A 313 -9.21 -23.69 -9.24
CA VAL A 313 -9.99 -23.71 -8.00
C VAL A 313 -9.13 -23.03 -6.94
N LEU A 314 -9.60 -21.92 -6.37
CA LEU A 314 -8.87 -21.23 -5.30
C LEU A 314 -9.04 -22.01 -4.00
N ASP A 315 -8.03 -22.81 -3.65
CA ASP A 315 -8.10 -23.76 -2.54
C ASP A 315 -6.77 -23.75 -1.75
N ASN A 316 -6.29 -22.57 -1.39
CA ASN A 316 -5.18 -22.39 -0.45
C ASN A 316 -5.81 -22.39 0.95
N TYR A 317 -5.96 -23.50 1.66
CA TYR A 317 -4.98 -23.96 2.65
C TYR A 317 -5.23 -25.42 3.08
N PHE A 318 -6.01 -26.18 2.32
CA PHE A 318 -6.21 -27.61 2.61
C PHE A 318 -6.57 -28.48 1.39
N ARG A 319 -6.67 -27.94 0.18
CA ARG A 319 -7.36 -28.65 -0.90
C ARG A 319 -6.54 -28.77 -2.18
N TYR A 320 -5.80 -29.87 -2.23
CA TYR A 320 -5.66 -30.56 -3.51
C TYR A 320 -6.80 -31.58 -3.67
N LYS A 321 -7.92 -31.12 -4.26
CA LYS A 321 -8.96 -31.94 -4.92
C LYS A 321 -9.63 -33.09 -4.12
N GLY A 322 -10.03 -32.88 -2.87
CA GLY A 322 -10.88 -33.84 -2.14
C GLY A 322 -10.31 -35.28 -2.09
N GLN A 323 -9.07 -35.44 -1.62
CA GLN A 323 -8.33 -36.69 -1.77
C GLN A 323 -7.89 -37.28 -0.42
N GLU A 324 -8.56 -38.37 -0.02
CA GLU A 324 -7.92 -39.52 0.64
C GLU A 324 -6.65 -39.99 -0.10
N HIS A 325 -6.37 -39.50 -1.31
CA HIS A 325 -5.23 -39.83 -2.16
C HIS A 325 -4.00 -38.89 -2.03
N PHE A 326 -4.07 -37.75 -1.32
CA PHE A 326 -2.84 -36.94 -1.08
C PHE A 326 -2.00 -37.55 0.04
N TYR A 327 -2.64 -38.26 0.97
CA TYR A 327 -1.94 -38.93 2.06
C TYR A 327 -2.15 -40.44 1.96
N THR A 328 -1.07 -41.20 2.08
CA THR A 328 -1.17 -42.62 2.42
C THR A 328 -1.25 -42.70 3.95
N ILE A 329 -2.28 -43.39 4.47
CA ILE A 329 -2.43 -43.56 5.92
C ILE A 329 -2.33 -45.03 6.32
N SER A 330 -1.66 -45.28 7.44
CA SER A 330 -1.61 -46.58 8.09
C SER A 330 -1.90 -46.43 9.58
N GLY A 331 -2.58 -47.40 10.19
CA GLY A 331 -2.91 -47.39 11.62
C GLY A 331 -3.95 -46.35 12.06
N ALA A 332 -4.57 -45.65 11.10
CA ALA A 332 -5.61 -44.64 11.33
C ALA A 332 -6.61 -44.59 10.17
N THR A 333 -7.72 -43.86 10.36
CA THR A 333 -8.72 -43.59 9.32
C THR A 333 -8.90 -42.09 9.15
N LEU A 334 -8.86 -41.61 7.90
CA LEU A 334 -9.10 -40.21 7.58
C LEU A 334 -10.57 -39.96 7.25
N SER A 335 -11.05 -38.79 7.63
CA SER A 335 -12.29 -38.21 7.12
C SER A 335 -12.13 -36.70 7.04
N GLU A 336 -12.74 -36.07 6.03
CA GLU A 336 -12.81 -34.61 5.93
C GLU A 336 -14.21 -34.15 6.35
N VAL A 337 -14.27 -33.24 7.32
CA VAL A 337 -15.52 -32.62 7.76
C VAL A 337 -15.28 -31.12 7.90
N ASP A 338 -16.11 -30.31 7.23
CA ASP A 338 -16.06 -28.85 7.28
C ASP A 338 -14.64 -28.27 7.15
N TYR A 339 -13.91 -28.67 6.09
CA TYR A 339 -12.55 -28.19 5.78
C TYR A 339 -11.49 -28.58 6.80
N THR A 340 -11.78 -29.55 7.67
CA THR A 340 -10.82 -30.09 8.64
C THR A 340 -10.56 -31.56 8.36
N LEU A 341 -9.31 -31.97 8.52
CA LEU A 341 -8.89 -33.36 8.40
C LEU A 341 -8.99 -34.03 9.77
N SER A 342 -9.98 -34.90 9.92
CA SER A 342 -10.12 -35.79 11.07
C SER A 342 -9.34 -37.07 10.81
N CYS A 343 -8.42 -37.38 11.72
CA CYS A 343 -7.62 -38.60 11.74
C CYS A 343 -7.97 -39.40 13.01
N LYS A 344 -8.72 -40.49 12.83
CA LYS A 344 -9.03 -41.43 13.91
C LYS A 344 -7.89 -42.42 14.07
N ILE A 345 -7.16 -42.32 15.17
CA ILE A 345 -5.98 -43.12 15.47
C ILE A 345 -6.32 -44.26 16.43
N ASN A 346 -5.79 -45.45 16.16
CA ASN A 346 -6.04 -46.67 16.96
C ASN A 346 -4.72 -47.41 17.25
N GLY A 347 -3.75 -46.68 17.80
CA GLY A 347 -2.38 -47.13 18.05
C GLY A 347 -1.35 -46.29 17.30
N ALA A 348 -0.27 -46.94 16.85
CA ALA A 348 0.73 -46.30 15.99
C ALA A 348 0.10 -45.97 14.63
N PHE A 349 0.32 -44.75 14.15
CA PHE A 349 -0.17 -44.31 12.85
C PHE A 349 0.90 -43.56 12.07
N GLU A 350 0.79 -43.63 10.75
CA GLU A 350 1.60 -42.84 9.83
C GLU A 350 0.70 -42.18 8.80
N MET A 351 0.88 -40.88 8.58
CA MET A 351 0.23 -40.10 7.54
C MET A 351 1.31 -39.51 6.63
N GLU A 352 1.46 -40.08 5.44
CA GLU A 352 2.53 -39.75 4.49
C GLU A 352 1.99 -39.00 3.28
N SER A 353 2.56 -37.85 2.93
CA SER A 353 2.20 -37.09 1.73
C SER A 353 2.56 -37.86 0.45
N CYS A 354 1.87 -37.56 -0.64
CA CYS A 354 2.33 -37.97 -1.96
C CYS A 354 3.69 -37.35 -2.27
N ILE A 355 4.38 -37.89 -3.28
CA ILE A 355 5.58 -37.27 -3.82
C ILE A 355 5.18 -35.94 -4.46
N LEU A 356 5.76 -34.85 -3.97
CA LEU A 356 5.49 -33.50 -4.43
C LEU A 356 6.12 -33.27 -5.83
N PRO A 357 5.68 -32.31 -6.64
CA PRO A 357 6.32 -32.00 -7.92
C PRO A 357 7.67 -31.31 -7.74
N ASP A 358 8.69 -31.67 -8.52
CA ASP A 358 10.00 -30.97 -8.52
C ASP A 358 9.99 -29.88 -9.61
N THR A 359 9.16 -28.85 -9.40
CA THR A 359 9.03 -27.76 -10.37
C THR A 359 9.08 -26.42 -9.66
N SER A 360 9.86 -25.46 -10.16
CA SER A 360 10.00 -24.13 -9.53
C SER A 360 8.69 -23.33 -9.48
N LYS A 361 7.68 -23.73 -10.28
CA LYS A 361 6.35 -23.13 -10.30
C LYS A 361 5.38 -23.73 -9.28
N SER A 362 5.77 -24.79 -8.58
CA SER A 362 4.95 -25.43 -7.55
C SER A 362 5.13 -24.73 -6.21
N VAL A 363 4.03 -24.32 -5.57
CA VAL A 363 4.03 -23.80 -4.19
C VAL A 363 4.55 -24.80 -3.15
N TYR A 364 4.67 -26.08 -3.54
CA TYR A 364 5.19 -27.17 -2.70
C TYR A 364 6.66 -27.51 -2.97
N ASN A 365 7.29 -26.89 -3.96
CA ASN A 365 8.71 -27.07 -4.22
C ASN A 365 9.50 -26.16 -3.29
N MET A 366 9.72 -26.61 -2.05
CA MET A 366 10.23 -25.73 -1.00
C MET A 366 11.71 -25.92 -0.69
N LEU A 367 12.54 -24.89 -0.83
CA LEU A 367 13.92 -24.86 -0.37
C LEU A 367 13.95 -24.84 1.16
N MET A 368 14.21 -26.00 1.76
CA MET A 368 14.11 -26.24 3.20
C MET A 368 14.95 -25.32 4.08
N PRO A 369 16.19 -24.91 3.70
CA PRO A 369 16.93 -23.89 4.46
C PRO A 369 16.16 -22.57 4.64
N ARG A 370 15.25 -22.23 3.72
CA ARG A 370 14.37 -21.06 3.80
C ARG A 370 13.04 -21.44 4.45
N ARG A 371 12.32 -22.42 3.91
CA ARG A 371 11.02 -22.91 4.42
C ARG A 371 11.21 -23.93 5.54
N ASN A 372 11.80 -23.46 6.62
CA ASN A 372 12.37 -24.31 7.64
C ASN A 372 11.41 -24.63 8.80
N THR A 373 10.14 -24.22 8.75
CA THR A 373 9.17 -24.53 9.81
C THR A 373 7.85 -25.00 9.22
N VAL A 374 7.29 -26.09 9.73
CA VAL A 374 5.90 -26.48 9.42
C VAL A 374 5.00 -26.03 10.56
N PHE A 375 4.09 -25.12 10.28
CA PHE A 375 3.05 -24.68 11.21
C PHE A 375 1.82 -25.58 11.02
N VAL A 376 1.25 -26.06 12.12
CA VAL A 376 0.06 -26.91 12.11
C VAL A 376 -0.89 -26.46 13.21
N VAL A 377 -2.16 -26.31 12.88
CA VAL A 377 -3.21 -26.10 13.89
C VAL A 377 -4.12 -27.31 13.96
N LEU A 378 -4.21 -27.90 15.16
CA LEU A 378 -5.00 -29.09 15.38
C LEU A 378 -5.67 -29.11 16.75
N LYS A 379 -6.79 -29.82 16.85
CA LYS A 379 -7.36 -30.32 18.10
C LYS A 379 -6.81 -31.72 18.35
N ASN A 380 -6.46 -32.00 19.59
CA ASN A 380 -6.03 -33.33 20.00
C ASN A 380 -7.08 -33.91 20.95
N LEU A 381 -8.01 -34.70 20.40
CA LEU A 381 -9.02 -35.44 21.15
C LEU A 381 -8.53 -36.86 21.48
N SER A 382 -7.28 -37.17 21.14
CA SER A 382 -6.65 -38.48 21.33
C SER A 382 -5.77 -38.55 22.58
N THR A 383 -5.21 -39.73 22.85
CA THR A 383 -4.18 -39.94 23.87
C THR A 383 -2.75 -39.68 23.37
N ALA A 384 -2.55 -39.29 22.11
CA ALA A 384 -1.24 -38.97 21.58
C ALA A 384 -0.65 -37.75 22.31
N SER A 385 0.58 -37.87 22.81
CA SER A 385 1.30 -36.81 23.54
C SER A 385 2.42 -36.17 22.73
N LYS A 386 2.71 -36.71 21.54
CA LYS A 386 3.75 -36.24 20.63
C LYS A 386 3.45 -36.63 19.20
N LEU A 387 3.95 -35.82 18.27
CA LEU A 387 3.94 -36.07 16.84
C LEU A 387 5.34 -35.89 16.30
N LYS A 388 5.74 -36.75 15.38
CA LYS A 388 7.03 -36.68 14.71
C LYS A 388 6.83 -36.47 13.23
N LEU A 389 7.44 -35.42 12.68
CA LEU A 389 7.42 -35.13 11.26
C LEU A 389 8.75 -35.55 10.66
N TYR A 390 8.71 -36.50 9.74
CA TYR A 390 9.80 -36.86 8.85
C TYR A 390 9.64 -36.14 7.51
N TYR A 391 10.73 -35.84 6.83
CA TYR A 391 10.68 -35.26 5.50
C TYR A 391 11.81 -35.78 4.59
N LYS A 392 11.59 -35.68 3.29
CA LYS A 392 12.55 -35.99 2.22
C LYS A 392 12.80 -34.76 1.39
N THR A 393 14.02 -34.60 0.94
CA THR A 393 14.43 -33.50 0.06
C THR A 393 15.11 -34.02 -1.20
N THR A 394 15.42 -33.13 -2.13
CA THR A 394 16.27 -33.46 -3.30
C THR A 394 17.66 -33.94 -2.91
N LEU A 395 18.17 -33.58 -1.73
CA LEU A 395 19.49 -33.99 -1.24
C LEU A 395 19.42 -35.17 -0.26
N HIS A 396 18.24 -35.44 0.31
CA HIS A 396 18.01 -36.55 1.21
C HIS A 396 16.75 -37.33 0.82
N SER A 397 16.93 -38.43 0.11
CA SER A 397 15.82 -39.22 -0.47
C SER A 397 15.12 -40.15 0.53
N GLU A 398 15.70 -40.37 1.71
CA GLU A 398 15.19 -41.30 2.72
C GLU A 398 14.69 -40.58 3.96
N TYR A 399 13.70 -41.18 4.64
CA TYR A 399 13.32 -40.75 5.98
C TYR A 399 14.37 -41.24 6.97
N SER A 400 14.97 -40.32 7.71
CA SER A 400 15.95 -40.60 8.74
C SER A 400 15.72 -39.71 9.96
N GLU A 401 16.39 -40.02 11.06
CA GLU A 401 16.37 -39.17 12.26
C GLU A 401 16.94 -37.77 11.97
N ASP A 402 17.94 -37.68 11.10
CA ASP A 402 18.56 -36.41 10.64
C ASP A 402 17.59 -35.52 9.85
N ASN A 403 16.46 -36.07 9.37
CA ASN A 403 15.40 -35.36 8.66
C ASN A 403 14.05 -35.48 9.37
N SER A 404 14.10 -35.38 10.69
CA SER A 404 12.90 -35.48 11.50
C SER A 404 12.89 -34.51 12.66
N VAL A 405 11.71 -34.01 12.99
CA VAL A 405 11.49 -33.21 14.20
C VAL A 405 10.30 -33.75 14.97
N GLU A 406 10.43 -33.83 16.29
CA GLU A 406 9.37 -34.25 17.20
C GLU A 406 8.84 -33.04 17.98
N VAL A 407 7.51 -32.94 18.07
CA VAL A 407 6.81 -31.90 18.83
C VAL A 407 5.88 -32.56 19.83
N HIS A 408 5.91 -32.07 21.08
CA HIS A 408 4.94 -32.45 22.10
C HIS A 408 3.59 -31.81 21.81
N ILE A 409 2.52 -32.61 21.88
CA ILE A 409 1.14 -32.14 21.72
C ILE A 409 0.35 -32.40 22.99
N SER A 410 -0.54 -31.47 23.33
CA SER A 410 -1.40 -31.58 24.52
C SER A 410 -2.81 -31.99 24.12
N ARG A 411 -3.44 -32.86 24.89
CA ARG A 411 -4.86 -33.20 24.69
C ARG A 411 -5.70 -31.95 24.96
N SER A 412 -6.52 -31.55 23.99
CA SER A 412 -7.27 -30.29 24.02
C SER A 412 -8.48 -30.36 23.08
N PRO A 413 -9.68 -29.96 23.55
CA PRO A 413 -10.84 -29.79 22.68
C PRO A 413 -10.77 -28.50 21.85
N GLU A 414 -9.89 -27.57 22.22
CA GLU A 414 -9.62 -26.33 21.48
C GLU A 414 -8.47 -26.53 20.47
N TYR A 415 -8.51 -25.76 19.37
CA TYR A 415 -7.43 -25.73 18.39
C TYR A 415 -6.17 -25.14 19.03
N LYS A 416 -5.01 -25.75 18.75
CA LYS A 416 -3.71 -25.23 19.15
C LYS A 416 -2.76 -25.24 17.97
N ALA A 417 -1.93 -24.21 17.91
CA ALA A 417 -0.81 -24.11 16.99
C ALA A 417 0.40 -24.90 17.48
N TYR A 418 1.05 -25.58 16.54
CA TYR A 418 2.28 -26.34 16.75
C TYR A 418 3.26 -26.03 15.63
N TYR A 419 4.54 -25.87 15.99
CA TYR A 419 5.61 -25.51 15.07
C TYR A 419 6.66 -26.62 15.02
N PHE A 420 6.82 -27.23 13.84
CA PHE A 420 7.84 -28.22 13.55
C PHE A 420 9.04 -27.50 12.92
N ASN A 421 9.98 -27.03 13.75
CA ASN A 421 11.19 -26.36 13.27
C ASN A 421 12.17 -27.38 12.69
N LEU A 422 12.39 -27.32 11.39
CA LEU A 422 13.29 -28.17 10.63
C LEU A 422 14.70 -27.56 10.56
N SER A 423 14.90 -26.28 10.87
CA SER A 423 16.21 -25.64 10.72
C SER A 423 17.32 -26.20 11.61
N ALA A 424 16.95 -26.93 12.67
CA ALA A 424 17.86 -27.59 13.60
C ALA A 424 18.26 -29.01 13.16
N THR A 425 17.63 -29.58 12.13
CA THR A 425 17.90 -30.94 11.67
C THR A 425 19.02 -30.92 10.62
N PRO A 426 19.99 -31.86 10.67
CA PRO A 426 21.13 -31.87 9.76
C PRO A 426 20.76 -31.88 8.28
N GLY A 427 19.69 -32.55 7.86
CA GLY A 427 19.30 -32.55 6.45
C GLY A 427 18.20 -31.57 6.09
N CYS A 428 18.13 -30.43 6.78
CA CYS A 428 17.34 -29.27 6.34
C CYS A 428 17.99 -28.58 5.12
N GLU A 429 18.23 -29.35 4.06
CA GLU A 429 18.95 -28.96 2.85
C GLU A 429 18.24 -29.48 1.61
N GLY A 430 18.34 -28.74 0.50
CA GLY A 430 17.64 -29.07 -0.74
C GLY A 430 16.15 -28.74 -0.70
N ARG A 431 15.41 -29.28 -1.67
CA ARG A 431 14.00 -28.98 -1.91
C ARG A 431 13.07 -30.07 -1.39
N LEU A 432 11.98 -29.74 -0.70
CA LEU A 432 11.02 -30.71 -0.16
C LEU A 432 10.44 -31.57 -1.28
N ARG A 433 10.47 -32.89 -1.08
CA ARG A 433 9.90 -33.88 -2.01
C ARG A 433 8.74 -34.65 -1.40
N GLN A 434 8.75 -34.85 -0.08
CA GLN A 434 7.76 -35.64 0.62
C GLN A 434 7.85 -35.38 2.13
N PHE A 435 6.76 -35.57 2.87
CA PHE A 435 6.78 -35.53 4.33
C PHE A 435 5.83 -36.57 4.93
N LYS A 436 6.13 -36.99 6.17
CA LYS A 436 5.38 -38.02 6.88
C LYS A 436 5.22 -37.66 8.34
N LEU A 437 3.97 -37.61 8.79
CA LEU A 437 3.63 -37.38 10.19
C LEU A 437 3.36 -38.73 10.87
N VAL A 438 4.04 -38.98 11.99
CA VAL A 438 3.97 -40.23 12.75
C VAL A 438 3.56 -39.92 14.19
N GLY A 439 2.73 -40.77 14.76
CA GLY A 439 2.36 -40.68 16.17
C GLY A 439 1.83 -42.00 16.71
N ASN A 440 1.50 -42.01 18.00
CA ASN A 440 0.91 -43.16 18.67
C ASN A 440 -0.13 -42.69 19.68
N GLY A 441 -1.33 -43.27 19.62
CA GLY A 441 -2.40 -42.98 20.57
C GLY A 441 -3.75 -43.53 20.13
N PHE A 442 -4.77 -43.27 20.93
CA PHE A 442 -6.15 -43.68 20.69
C PHE A 442 -7.06 -42.45 20.71
N GLY A 443 -7.95 -42.33 19.72
CA GLY A 443 -8.91 -41.25 19.62
C GLY A 443 -8.79 -40.49 18.30
N GLU A 444 -8.94 -39.17 18.33
CA GLU A 444 -9.05 -38.36 17.11
C GLU A 444 -8.11 -37.14 17.15
N LEU A 445 -7.37 -36.92 16.06
CA LEU A 445 -6.66 -35.68 15.77
C LEU A 445 -7.43 -34.92 14.69
N VAL A 446 -7.79 -33.67 14.93
CA VAL A 446 -8.52 -32.85 13.94
C VAL A 446 -7.63 -31.69 13.51
N ILE A 447 -7.03 -31.82 12.33
CA ILE A 447 -6.13 -30.82 11.75
C ILE A 447 -6.98 -29.82 10.94
N ARG A 448 -6.85 -28.54 11.25
CA ARG A 448 -7.59 -27.46 10.57
C ARG A 448 -6.78 -26.79 9.47
N GLU A 449 -5.49 -26.60 9.70
CA GLU A 449 -4.61 -25.85 8.81
C GLU A 449 -3.17 -26.33 9.01
N TYR A 450 -2.39 -26.30 7.95
CA TYR A 450 -0.94 -26.35 8.03
C TYR A 450 -0.34 -25.45 6.95
N SER A 451 0.84 -24.92 7.23
CA SER A 451 1.62 -24.10 6.31
C SER A 451 3.11 -24.39 6.50
N PHE A 452 3.91 -24.06 5.48
CA PHE A 452 5.36 -24.10 5.56
C PHE A 452 5.86 -22.67 5.61
N GLU A 453 6.34 -22.29 6.78
CA GLU A 453 6.75 -20.93 7.09
C GLU A 453 8.27 -20.82 7.01
N GLU A 454 8.72 -19.64 6.60
CA GLU A 454 10.11 -19.27 6.79
C GLU A 454 10.21 -18.53 8.13
N GLU A 455 11.04 -19.10 8.99
CA GLU A 455 11.28 -18.64 10.35
C GLU A 455 12.78 -18.56 10.57
N LYS A 456 13.19 -17.83 11.61
CA LYS A 456 14.61 -17.69 11.92
C LYS A 456 15.23 -19.06 12.21
N LYS A 457 16.40 -19.33 11.61
CA LYS A 457 17.17 -20.56 11.88
C LYS A 457 17.54 -20.63 13.35
N ILE A 458 17.38 -21.81 13.95
CA ILE A 458 17.83 -22.07 15.31
C ILE A 458 19.35 -22.29 15.27
N THR A 459 20.11 -21.36 15.84
CA THR A 459 21.57 -21.45 15.96
C THR A 459 21.99 -21.54 17.43
N LYS A 460 23.10 -22.26 17.70
CA LYS A 460 23.75 -22.21 19.02
C LYS A 460 24.59 -20.94 19.11
N ASN A 461 24.31 -20.11 20.11
CA ASN A 461 25.07 -18.90 20.37
C ASN A 461 26.06 -19.13 21.52
N ALA A 462 27.24 -18.54 21.40
CA ALA A 462 28.26 -18.53 22.44
C ALA A 462 27.85 -17.68 23.66
N GLY A 463 26.83 -16.83 23.54
CA GLY A 463 26.41 -15.91 24.59
C GLY A 463 25.17 -15.09 24.22
N LYS A 464 25.05 -13.88 24.80
CA LYS A 464 24.04 -12.87 24.44
C LYS A 464 24.60 -11.46 24.57
N ILE A 465 24.13 -10.53 23.73
CA ILE A 465 24.35 -9.10 23.88
C ILE A 465 23.25 -8.49 24.75
N CYS A 466 23.66 -7.71 25.74
CA CYS A 466 22.78 -7.13 26.75
C CYS A 466 22.55 -5.62 26.55
N SER A 467 23.57 -4.89 26.08
CA SER A 467 23.42 -3.46 25.78
C SER A 467 24.40 -3.00 24.69
N CYS A 468 24.03 -1.96 23.96
CA CYS A 468 24.90 -1.26 23.02
C CYS A 468 24.56 0.24 23.03
N VAL A 469 25.45 1.05 23.59
CA VAL A 469 25.21 2.50 23.80
C VAL A 469 26.32 3.34 23.17
N ALA A 470 25.99 4.54 22.73
CA ALA A 470 26.94 5.52 22.22
C ALA A 470 27.02 6.74 23.15
N GLN A 471 28.23 7.17 23.51
CA GLN A 471 28.50 8.37 24.33
C GLN A 471 29.88 8.93 23.97
N ASP A 472 30.06 10.25 23.96
CA ASP A 472 31.35 10.92 23.76
C ASP A 472 32.13 10.44 22.51
N ASP A 473 31.44 10.28 21.37
CA ASP A 473 31.96 9.75 20.10
C ASP A 473 32.45 8.28 20.13
N GLU A 474 32.14 7.52 21.19
CA GLU A 474 32.45 6.10 21.33
C GLU A 474 31.20 5.23 21.55
N ILE A 475 31.24 3.99 21.07
CA ILE A 475 30.23 2.96 21.29
C ILE A 475 30.78 1.94 22.30
N THR A 476 29.92 1.53 23.24
CA THR A 476 30.18 0.50 24.24
C THR A 476 29.17 -0.63 24.12
N VAL A 477 29.67 -1.86 24.01
CA VAL A 477 28.88 -3.10 23.92
C VAL A 477 29.09 -3.93 25.18
N LYS A 478 28.00 -4.40 25.78
CA LYS A 478 28.01 -5.30 26.95
C LYS A 478 27.24 -6.57 26.65
N GLY A 479 27.70 -7.69 27.19
CA GLY A 479 27.04 -8.99 27.03
C GLY A 479 27.61 -10.04 27.97
N TYR A 480 27.22 -11.30 27.77
CA TYR A 480 27.79 -12.44 28.47
C TYR A 480 28.09 -13.61 27.53
N ILE A 481 28.97 -14.50 27.96
CA ILE A 481 29.33 -15.78 27.32
C ILE A 481 28.77 -16.92 28.18
N ASN A 482 28.21 -17.94 27.52
CA ASN A 482 27.67 -19.13 28.15
C ASN A 482 28.81 -20.01 28.72
N ALA A 483 28.54 -20.75 29.80
CA ALA A 483 29.54 -21.58 30.51
C ALA A 483 30.35 -22.49 29.57
N ASP A 484 29.69 -23.18 28.64
CA ASP A 484 30.30 -24.10 27.67
C ASP A 484 31.38 -23.44 26.77
N TYR A 485 31.34 -22.11 26.63
CA TYR A 485 32.25 -21.32 25.79
C TYR A 485 33.22 -20.45 26.61
N ALA A 486 33.00 -20.32 27.92
CA ALA A 486 33.84 -19.48 28.77
C ALA A 486 35.27 -20.05 28.92
N GLU A 487 35.39 -21.38 28.96
CA GLU A 487 36.67 -22.08 29.14
C GLU A 487 37.44 -22.33 27.84
N SER A 488 36.79 -22.21 26.68
CA SER A 488 37.39 -22.57 25.38
C SER A 488 38.52 -21.63 24.93
N GLY A 489 38.69 -20.48 25.60
CA GLY A 489 39.51 -19.37 25.10
C GLY A 489 38.97 -18.81 23.78
N GLY A 490 39.68 -17.83 23.20
CA GLY A 490 39.31 -17.25 21.91
C GLY A 490 39.40 -15.74 21.87
N VAL A 491 38.94 -15.16 20.76
CA VAL A 491 38.91 -13.74 20.50
C VAL A 491 37.46 -13.31 20.29
N LEU A 492 37.01 -12.39 21.12
CA LEU A 492 35.73 -11.71 21.01
C LEU A 492 35.87 -10.56 20.03
N SER A 493 35.08 -10.55 18.95
CA SER A 493 35.14 -9.50 17.93
C SER A 493 33.76 -8.94 17.64
N VAL A 494 33.68 -7.61 17.47
CA VAL A 494 32.47 -6.90 17.03
C VAL A 494 32.69 -6.39 15.62
N TYR A 495 31.69 -6.60 14.79
CA TYR A 495 31.68 -6.22 13.38
C TYR A 495 30.55 -5.24 13.13
N ALA A 496 30.85 -4.17 12.37
CA ALA A 496 29.81 -3.33 11.80
C ALA A 496 29.33 -3.98 10.49
N THR A 497 28.01 -4.07 10.35
CA THR A 497 27.32 -4.75 9.25
C THR A 497 26.08 -3.95 8.83
N THR A 498 25.45 -4.39 7.75
CA THR A 498 24.25 -3.80 7.18
C THR A 498 23.15 -4.84 7.08
N MET A 499 21.90 -4.40 6.87
CA MET A 499 20.79 -5.34 6.65
C MET A 499 20.95 -6.15 5.35
N LYS A 500 21.70 -5.65 4.34
CA LYS A 500 22.02 -6.37 3.09
C LYS A 500 22.89 -7.60 3.29
N ASP A 501 23.62 -7.66 4.40
CA ASP A 501 24.51 -8.77 4.68
C ASP A 501 23.70 -9.99 5.15
N GLU A 502 23.44 -10.96 4.26
CA GLU A 502 22.69 -12.18 4.62
C GLU A 502 23.56 -13.23 5.37
N SER A 503 24.88 -13.13 5.30
CA SER A 503 25.80 -14.10 5.90
C SER A 503 25.96 -13.90 7.41
N ASP A 504 25.92 -15.00 8.16
CA ASP A 504 26.30 -15.09 9.58
C ASP A 504 27.82 -15.27 9.77
N LEU A 505 28.64 -15.07 8.73
CA LEU A 505 30.09 -15.17 8.84
C LEU A 505 30.74 -13.78 8.84
N PRO A 506 31.78 -13.56 9.66
CA PRO A 506 32.48 -12.28 9.75
C PRO A 506 33.31 -11.92 8.50
N ASP A 507 33.42 -12.83 7.53
CA ASP A 507 34.27 -12.66 6.35
C ASP A 507 33.83 -11.47 5.50
N GLY A 508 34.79 -10.58 5.20
CA GLY A 508 34.56 -9.36 4.45
C GLY A 508 33.83 -8.25 5.22
N LYS A 509 33.53 -8.42 6.52
CA LYS A 509 32.89 -7.38 7.36
C LYS A 509 33.93 -6.53 8.09
N GLU A 510 33.59 -5.26 8.34
CA GLU A 510 34.44 -4.33 9.08
C GLU A 510 34.49 -4.74 10.56
N ARG A 511 35.62 -5.29 11.00
CA ARG A 511 35.86 -5.55 12.43
C ARG A 511 36.16 -4.24 13.15
N VAL A 512 35.21 -3.75 13.94
CA VAL A 512 35.30 -2.46 14.65
C VAL A 512 35.89 -2.57 16.04
N ALA A 513 35.86 -3.75 16.66
CA ALA A 513 36.57 -4.02 17.91
C ALA A 513 36.93 -5.50 18.04
N SER A 514 37.96 -5.78 18.84
CA SER A 514 38.40 -7.13 19.16
C SER A 514 39.13 -7.16 20.49
N VAL A 515 38.87 -8.18 21.31
CA VAL A 515 39.51 -8.39 22.61
C VAL A 515 39.69 -9.89 22.84
N SER A 516 40.81 -10.31 23.44
CA SER A 516 40.96 -11.73 23.81
C SER A 516 39.95 -12.05 24.92
N LEU A 517 39.30 -13.21 24.85
CA LEU A 517 38.28 -13.59 25.83
C LEU A 517 38.86 -13.50 27.25
N ARG A 518 40.06 -14.04 27.48
CA ARG A 518 40.76 -13.95 28.77
C ARG A 518 40.91 -12.52 29.31
N HIS A 519 41.14 -11.53 28.43
CA HIS A 519 41.26 -10.13 28.84
C HIS A 519 39.89 -9.47 29.07
N ALA A 520 38.89 -9.82 28.26
CA ALA A 520 37.52 -9.37 28.45
C ALA A 520 36.92 -9.86 29.78
N LEU A 521 37.32 -11.04 30.25
CA LEU A 521 36.88 -11.60 31.55
C LEU A 521 37.65 -11.02 32.75
N GLN A 522 38.80 -10.34 32.54
CA GLN A 522 39.57 -9.71 33.63
C GLN A 522 38.97 -8.38 34.09
N SER A 523 38.00 -7.82 33.36
CA SER A 523 37.23 -6.64 33.78
C SER A 523 35.94 -7.04 34.52
N LYS A 524 36.05 -7.28 35.84
CA LYS A 524 34.98 -7.51 36.83
C LYS A 524 34.13 -8.78 36.64
N THR A 525 34.45 -9.79 37.44
CA THR A 525 33.73 -11.06 37.63
C THR A 525 32.51 -10.89 38.54
N TYR A 526 31.30 -11.08 38.00
CA TYR A 526 30.19 -11.67 38.72
C TYR A 526 29.85 -12.99 38.03
N ASP A 527 30.23 -14.10 38.66
CA ASP A 527 29.59 -15.40 38.39
C ASP A 527 28.28 -15.38 39.17
N ASN A 528 27.14 -15.37 38.47
CA ASN A 528 25.82 -15.36 39.09
C ASN A 528 25.41 -16.75 39.63
N GLY A 529 26.34 -17.72 39.65
CA GLY A 529 26.13 -19.09 40.12
C GLY A 529 25.68 -20.06 39.02
N ASP A 530 25.56 -19.59 37.77
CA ASP A 530 25.18 -20.39 36.59
C ASP A 530 26.33 -20.60 35.59
N GLY A 531 27.54 -20.13 35.91
CA GLY A 531 28.75 -20.31 35.10
C GLY A 531 28.86 -19.40 33.87
N ARG A 532 27.96 -18.40 33.69
CA ARG A 532 28.08 -17.39 32.63
C ARG A 532 29.11 -16.33 32.98
N VAL A 533 29.72 -15.72 31.97
CA VAL A 533 30.74 -14.67 32.18
C VAL A 533 30.44 -13.41 31.38
N GLU A 534 30.33 -12.27 32.07
CA GLU A 534 30.07 -10.97 31.45
C GLU A 534 31.32 -10.37 30.77
N PHE A 535 31.08 -9.52 29.77
CA PHE A 535 32.12 -8.75 29.09
C PHE A 535 31.65 -7.33 28.75
N VAL A 536 32.63 -6.44 28.59
CA VAL A 536 32.44 -5.08 28.07
C VAL A 536 33.50 -4.79 27.01
N ILE A 537 33.06 -4.29 25.86
CA ILE A 537 33.93 -3.80 24.78
C ILE A 537 33.60 -2.33 24.55
N GLY A 538 34.57 -1.44 24.79
CA GLY A 538 34.44 0.00 24.54
C GLY A 538 35.35 0.48 23.40
N LYS A 539 35.40 1.80 23.20
CA LYS A 539 36.26 2.48 22.21
C LYS A 539 35.98 2.12 20.75
N ILE A 540 34.77 1.67 20.45
CA ILE A 540 34.32 1.51 19.07
C ILE A 540 34.00 2.92 18.55
N PRO A 541 34.56 3.39 17.42
CA PRO A 541 34.28 4.74 16.95
C PRO A 541 32.79 4.93 16.63
N PHE A 542 32.19 6.04 17.04
CA PHE A 542 30.78 6.33 16.72
C PHE A 542 30.58 6.73 15.26
N LYS A 543 31.56 7.38 14.62
CA LYS A 543 31.47 7.86 13.23
C LYS A 543 32.21 6.99 12.21
N LYS A 544 31.63 6.85 11.03
CA LYS A 544 32.23 6.23 9.83
C LYS A 544 32.13 7.20 8.66
N GLY A 545 33.25 7.83 8.31
CA GLY A 545 33.28 8.83 7.24
C GLY A 545 32.37 10.01 7.57
N PRO A 546 31.45 10.43 6.67
CA PRO A 546 30.58 11.56 6.90
C PRO A 546 29.41 11.26 7.84
N ILE A 547 29.19 9.99 8.22
CA ILE A 547 28.01 9.58 8.99
C ILE A 547 28.34 8.98 10.35
N THR A 548 27.36 8.95 11.25
CA THR A 548 27.37 8.17 12.48
C THR A 548 27.09 6.69 12.19
N ARG A 549 27.35 5.82 13.17
CA ARG A 549 26.97 4.41 13.12
C ARG A 549 25.53 4.14 13.60
N LEU A 550 24.68 5.16 13.71
CA LEU A 550 23.27 4.97 14.08
C LEU A 550 22.50 4.15 13.03
N SER A 551 22.87 4.28 11.75
CA SER A 551 22.32 3.52 10.61
C SER A 551 22.94 2.12 10.45
N PHE A 552 23.82 1.68 11.36
CA PHE A 552 24.48 0.38 11.26
C PHE A 552 23.84 -0.65 12.16
N GLN A 553 23.96 -1.90 11.72
CA GLN A 553 23.74 -3.08 12.53
C GLN A 553 25.11 -3.61 13.00
N PHE A 554 25.12 -4.32 14.12
CA PHE A 554 26.33 -4.94 14.66
C PHE A 554 26.14 -6.43 14.87
N ALA A 555 27.23 -7.17 14.75
CA ALA A 555 27.29 -8.59 15.08
C ALA A 555 28.54 -8.88 15.92
N ALA A 556 28.41 -9.80 16.88
CA ALA A 556 29.50 -10.19 17.76
C ALA A 556 29.78 -11.69 17.63
N TYR A 557 31.06 -12.04 17.52
CA TYR A 557 31.51 -13.43 17.36
C TYR A 557 32.61 -13.77 18.35
N LEU A 558 32.58 -15.02 18.81
CA LEU A 558 33.69 -15.67 19.50
C LEU A 558 34.41 -16.56 18.48
N THR A 559 35.69 -16.27 18.23
CA THR A 559 36.53 -17.04 17.31
C THR A 559 37.63 -17.77 18.06
N GLY A 560 37.75 -19.08 17.87
CA GLY A 560 38.78 -19.93 18.48
C GLY A 560 38.91 -21.27 17.76
N ASN A 561 40.14 -21.81 17.69
CA ASN A 561 40.44 -23.11 17.06
C ASN A 561 39.86 -23.29 15.63
N GLY A 562 39.88 -22.22 14.83
CA GLY A 562 39.36 -22.22 13.45
C GLY A 562 37.83 -22.19 13.34
N THR A 563 37.10 -22.04 14.45
CA THR A 563 35.63 -21.94 14.46
C THR A 563 35.20 -20.54 14.89
N SER A 564 34.17 -19.98 14.27
CA SER A 564 33.54 -18.73 14.67
C SER A 564 32.09 -18.98 15.06
N VAL A 565 31.70 -18.56 16.26
CA VAL A 565 30.35 -18.77 16.80
C VAL A 565 29.75 -17.41 17.17
N PRO A 566 28.52 -17.09 16.75
CA PRO A 566 27.86 -15.83 17.12
C PRO A 566 27.59 -15.77 18.63
N ILE A 567 27.70 -14.58 19.22
CA ILE A 567 27.42 -14.33 20.65
C ILE A 567 25.96 -13.90 20.86
N GLY A 568 25.09 -14.10 19.87
CA GLY A 568 23.68 -13.75 19.98
C GLY A 568 23.14 -13.20 18.68
N GLU A 569 21.99 -12.53 18.79
CA GLU A 569 21.41 -11.82 17.66
C GLU A 569 22.24 -10.59 17.29
N ARG A 570 22.03 -10.14 16.05
CA ARG A 570 22.51 -8.83 15.63
C ARG A 570 21.85 -7.75 16.47
N PHE A 571 22.59 -6.70 16.77
CA PHE A 571 22.18 -5.66 17.72
C PHE A 571 22.49 -4.28 17.17
N TYR A 572 21.98 -3.26 17.86
CA TYR A 572 21.97 -1.89 17.40
C TYR A 572 22.22 -0.94 18.58
N ILE A 573 22.65 0.28 18.32
CA ILE A 573 22.77 1.33 19.34
C ILE A 573 21.36 1.62 19.92
N GLU A 574 21.17 1.45 21.22
CA GLU A 574 19.85 1.52 21.86
C GLU A 574 19.44 2.96 22.23
N ASN A 575 20.41 3.82 22.56
CA ASN A 575 20.17 5.18 23.02
C ASN A 575 20.16 6.21 21.86
N TYR A 576 19.55 5.84 20.72
CA TYR A 576 19.54 6.71 19.54
C TYR A 576 18.83 8.06 19.76
N MET A 577 17.85 8.08 20.67
CA MET A 577 17.09 9.28 21.02
C MET A 577 17.94 10.37 21.69
N ASP A 578 19.11 10.02 22.23
CA ASP A 578 20.05 10.99 22.81
C ASP A 578 20.64 11.93 21.74
N PHE A 579 20.57 11.54 20.46
CA PHE A 579 21.15 12.28 19.34
C PHE A 579 20.11 13.06 18.53
N ASP A 580 18.87 12.58 18.48
CA ASP A 580 17.79 13.19 17.70
C ASP A 580 16.42 12.80 18.26
N SER A 581 15.77 13.72 18.97
CA SER A 581 14.50 13.50 19.65
C SER A 581 13.28 13.67 18.73
N ASN A 582 12.10 13.25 19.20
CA ASN A 582 10.83 13.48 18.49
C ASN A 582 10.46 14.98 18.49
N PRO A 583 10.45 15.68 17.34
CA PRO A 583 10.08 17.10 17.28
C PRO A 583 8.57 17.35 17.42
N TYR A 584 7.75 16.31 17.33
CA TYR A 584 6.29 16.36 17.37
C TYR A 584 5.72 15.60 18.57
N GLU A 585 6.49 15.49 19.65
CA GLU A 585 6.10 14.73 20.84
C GLU A 585 4.79 15.22 21.46
N PHE A 586 3.95 14.27 21.88
CA PHE A 586 2.71 14.53 22.59
C PHE A 586 2.43 13.44 23.62
N ASN A 587 1.63 13.78 24.63
CA ASN A 587 1.23 12.87 25.70
C ASN A 587 -0.21 12.39 25.52
N LEU A 588 -0.48 11.15 25.93
CA LEU A 588 -1.82 10.58 26.03
C LEU A 588 -2.23 10.43 27.50
N PRO A 589 -3.54 10.33 27.80
CA PRO A 589 -4.00 9.99 29.15
C PRO A 589 -3.38 8.69 29.67
N ASP A 590 -3.06 8.62 30.96
CA ASP A 590 -2.60 7.38 31.61
C ASP A 590 -3.78 6.44 31.90
N TYR A 591 -4.45 5.99 30.85
CA TYR A 591 -5.49 4.97 30.87
C TYR A 591 -5.04 3.79 30.02
N ARG A 592 -4.96 2.60 30.61
CA ARG A 592 -4.36 1.44 29.98
C ARG A 592 -5.31 0.26 30.00
N VAL A 593 -5.39 -0.45 28.88
CA VAL A 593 -6.12 -1.72 28.78
C VAL A 593 -5.24 -2.78 28.16
N ARG A 594 -5.34 -4.03 28.61
CA ARG A 594 -4.66 -5.18 28.00
C ARG A 594 -5.67 -6.00 27.20
N VAL A 595 -5.37 -6.31 25.94
CA VAL A 595 -6.33 -7.00 25.06
C VAL A 595 -6.68 -8.42 25.51
N THR A 596 -5.84 -9.05 26.34
CA THR A 596 -6.09 -10.40 26.88
C THR A 596 -7.00 -10.41 28.11
N GLU A 597 -7.22 -9.25 28.73
CA GLU A 597 -8.01 -9.13 29.97
C GLU A 597 -9.50 -8.93 29.68
N ALA A 598 -10.33 -9.09 30.71
CA ALA A 598 -11.75 -8.80 30.62
C ALA A 598 -11.96 -7.30 30.32
N PRO A 599 -12.88 -6.91 29.42
CA PRO A 599 -13.86 -7.75 28.72
C PRO A 599 -13.48 -8.10 27.26
N PHE A 600 -12.20 -8.10 26.91
CA PHE A 600 -11.71 -8.23 25.52
C PHE A 600 -11.35 -9.67 25.16
N TYR A 601 -10.58 -10.35 26.02
CA TYR A 601 -10.25 -11.78 25.91
C TYR A 601 -9.56 -12.21 24.61
N ALA A 602 -8.76 -11.33 23.97
CA ALA A 602 -7.90 -11.71 22.86
C ALA A 602 -6.97 -12.86 23.29
N LYS A 603 -6.76 -13.84 22.42
CA LYS A 603 -6.07 -15.09 22.74
C LYS A 603 -4.58 -15.01 22.43
N GLY A 604 -4.21 -14.49 21.26
CA GLY A 604 -2.82 -14.49 20.82
C GLY A 604 -2.25 -15.90 20.65
N ASP A 605 -3.11 -16.87 20.28
CA ASP A 605 -2.80 -18.31 20.20
C ASP A 605 -2.45 -18.77 18.77
N ALA A 606 -2.23 -17.82 17.85
CA ALA A 606 -2.07 -18.01 16.41
C ALA A 606 -3.28 -18.64 15.69
N CYS A 607 -4.36 -19.01 16.39
CA CYS A 607 -5.48 -19.78 15.87
C CYS A 607 -6.79 -18.99 15.83
N THR A 608 -7.01 -18.14 16.81
CA THR A 608 -8.22 -17.35 17.02
C THR A 608 -8.11 -16.04 16.25
N ASP A 609 -9.17 -15.68 15.51
CA ASP A 609 -9.30 -14.32 14.98
C ASP A 609 -9.56 -13.34 16.13
N ASP A 610 -8.54 -12.57 16.48
CA ASP A 610 -8.51 -11.62 17.57
C ASP A 610 -8.98 -10.21 17.14
N THR A 611 -9.41 -10.03 15.87
CA THR A 611 -9.76 -8.72 15.31
C THR A 611 -10.80 -7.99 16.14
N GLU A 612 -11.90 -8.65 16.51
CA GLU A 612 -12.98 -8.00 17.28
C GLU A 612 -12.59 -7.68 18.72
N ALA A 613 -11.81 -8.57 19.35
CA ALA A 613 -11.34 -8.39 20.72
C ALA A 613 -10.42 -7.16 20.83
N ILE A 614 -9.47 -7.03 19.90
CA ILE A 614 -8.53 -5.91 19.85
C ILE A 614 -9.24 -4.62 19.43
N GLN A 615 -10.15 -4.67 18.45
CA GLN A 615 -10.92 -3.49 18.05
C GLN A 615 -11.78 -2.95 19.21
N LYS A 616 -12.37 -3.84 20.01
CA LYS A 616 -13.14 -3.45 21.19
C LYS A 616 -12.27 -2.75 22.24
N ALA A 617 -11.01 -3.16 22.41
CA ALA A 617 -10.07 -2.50 23.30
C ALA A 617 -9.71 -1.09 22.82
N ILE A 618 -9.42 -0.95 21.52
CA ILE A 618 -9.19 0.35 20.86
C ILE A 618 -10.38 1.29 21.07
N ASP A 619 -11.59 0.82 20.76
CA ASP A 619 -12.80 1.63 20.90
C ASP A 619 -13.09 1.99 22.38
N THR A 620 -12.70 1.13 23.33
CA THR A 620 -12.87 1.41 24.77
C THR A 620 -11.94 2.52 25.25
N VAL A 621 -10.66 2.46 24.87
CA VAL A 621 -9.68 3.52 25.19
C VAL A 621 -10.09 4.85 24.56
N TRP A 622 -10.50 4.81 23.29
CA TRP A 622 -10.98 6.01 22.60
C TRP A 622 -12.20 6.64 23.29
N LYS A 623 -13.20 5.83 23.67
CA LYS A 623 -14.39 6.31 24.40
C LYS A 623 -14.07 6.89 25.78
N GLN A 624 -12.97 6.47 26.40
CA GLN A 624 -12.48 7.01 27.67
C GLN A 624 -11.73 8.35 27.50
N GLY A 625 -11.55 8.83 26.27
CA GLY A 625 -10.85 10.08 25.95
C GLY A 625 -9.40 9.90 25.51
N GLY A 626 -8.92 8.65 25.40
CA GLY A 626 -7.58 8.29 24.96
C GLY A 626 -6.79 7.48 25.98
N GLY A 627 -5.64 6.95 25.56
CA GLY A 627 -4.75 6.12 26.38
C GLY A 627 -4.06 5.01 25.58
N THR A 628 -3.63 3.96 26.27
CA THR A 628 -2.81 2.87 25.71
C THR A 628 -3.57 1.55 25.67
N VAL A 629 -3.63 0.93 24.49
CA VAL A 629 -3.99 -0.47 24.28
C VAL A 629 -2.72 -1.29 24.24
N ILE A 630 -2.55 -2.18 25.21
CA ILE A 630 -1.39 -3.06 25.31
C ILE A 630 -1.69 -4.37 24.60
N ILE A 631 -0.79 -4.77 23.69
CA ILE A 631 -0.75 -6.08 23.04
C ILE A 631 0.35 -6.92 23.72
N PRO A 632 -0.04 -7.87 24.60
CA PRO A 632 0.92 -8.64 25.37
C PRO A 632 1.77 -9.56 24.51
N GLY A 633 3.06 -9.64 24.82
CA GLY A 633 3.99 -10.61 24.26
C GLY A 633 4.07 -11.89 25.08
N THR A 634 5.14 -12.66 24.90
CA THR A 634 5.39 -13.89 25.66
C THR A 634 6.30 -13.58 26.85
N ALA A 635 5.92 -14.00 28.07
CA ALA A 635 6.89 -14.06 29.17
C ALA A 635 7.89 -15.22 28.92
N GLU A 636 9.16 -15.04 29.30
CA GLU A 636 10.26 -16.00 29.01
C GLU A 636 10.00 -17.44 29.52
N GLU A 637 8.99 -17.66 30.38
CA GLU A 637 8.73 -18.93 31.08
C GLU A 637 7.45 -19.69 30.62
N GLU A 638 6.59 -19.11 29.77
CA GLU A 638 5.22 -19.66 29.57
C GLU A 638 5.10 -20.82 28.56
N ASN A 639 5.98 -20.92 27.55
CA ASN A 639 6.06 -22.04 26.60
C ASN A 639 7.27 -21.86 25.64
N ARG A 640 8.11 -22.90 25.47
CA ARG A 640 9.28 -22.82 24.56
C ARG A 640 8.92 -22.42 23.14
N GLN A 641 7.78 -22.84 22.58
CA GLN A 641 7.40 -22.47 21.21
C GLN A 641 7.05 -20.98 21.08
N THR A 642 6.30 -20.41 22.02
CA THR A 642 5.92 -18.99 21.98
C THR A 642 7.08 -18.05 22.28
N VAL A 643 8.14 -18.54 22.94
CA VAL A 643 9.40 -17.80 23.09
C VAL A 643 10.11 -17.63 21.75
N TYR A 644 10.11 -18.65 20.88
CA TYR A 644 10.77 -18.58 19.57
C TYR A 644 9.93 -17.87 18.50
N TYR A 645 8.62 -18.09 18.47
CA TYR A 645 7.73 -17.62 17.39
C TYR A 645 6.89 -16.38 17.75
N GLY A 646 6.99 -15.93 19.00
CA GLY A 646 6.16 -14.86 19.57
C GLY A 646 4.73 -15.29 19.87
N LYS A 647 4.00 -14.43 20.59
CA LYS A 647 2.57 -14.56 20.84
C LYS A 647 1.80 -13.92 19.67
N ARG A 648 1.17 -14.75 18.83
CA ARG A 648 0.58 -14.33 17.55
C ARG A 648 -0.93 -14.07 17.67
N TYR A 649 -1.33 -12.82 17.47
CA TYR A 649 -2.73 -12.41 17.36
C TYR A 649 -3.11 -12.38 15.89
N ARG A 650 -3.95 -13.32 15.45
CA ARG A 650 -4.42 -13.36 14.05
C ARG A 650 -5.47 -12.27 13.87
N ILE A 651 -5.27 -11.37 12.91
CA ILE A 651 -6.13 -10.21 12.69
C ILE A 651 -6.35 -9.94 11.19
N THR A 652 -7.39 -9.18 10.84
CA THR A 652 -7.59 -8.66 9.49
C THR A 652 -7.30 -7.16 9.41
N ASN A 653 -8.31 -6.30 9.54
CA ASN A 653 -8.18 -4.84 9.59
C ASN A 653 -8.57 -4.34 10.98
N LEU A 654 -7.71 -3.52 11.59
CA LEU A 654 -7.98 -2.78 12.81
C LEU A 654 -8.03 -1.27 12.49
N LEU A 655 -9.08 -0.60 12.98
CA LEU A 655 -9.26 0.83 12.84
C LEU A 655 -8.83 1.55 14.12
N LEU A 656 -7.65 2.17 14.08
CA LEU A 656 -7.15 3.05 15.12
C LEU A 656 -7.99 4.33 15.21
N ARG A 657 -8.02 4.91 16.41
CA ARG A 657 -8.79 6.12 16.74
C ARG A 657 -7.88 7.22 17.26
N SER A 658 -8.39 8.44 17.27
CA SER A 658 -7.68 9.59 17.87
C SER A 658 -7.32 9.31 19.34
N ARG A 659 -6.16 9.80 19.78
CA ARG A 659 -5.68 9.71 21.17
C ARG A 659 -5.44 8.27 21.66
N VAL A 660 -5.23 7.32 20.77
CA VAL A 660 -4.94 5.93 21.11
C VAL A 660 -3.48 5.59 20.78
N GLU A 661 -2.81 4.96 21.73
CA GLU A 661 -1.56 4.24 21.52
C GLU A 661 -1.85 2.73 21.41
N LEU A 662 -1.32 2.10 20.37
CA LEU A 662 -1.20 0.64 20.30
C LEU A 662 0.22 0.26 20.70
N HIS A 663 0.39 -0.29 21.90
CA HIS A 663 1.70 -0.61 22.47
C HIS A 663 1.97 -2.11 22.45
N PHE A 664 3.09 -2.51 21.83
CA PHE A 664 3.55 -3.89 21.80
C PHE A 664 4.55 -4.19 22.91
N GLU A 665 4.25 -5.21 23.70
CA GLU A 665 5.25 -5.80 24.58
C GLU A 665 6.20 -6.71 23.77
N PRO A 666 7.46 -6.90 24.22
CA PRO A 666 8.41 -7.79 23.55
C PRO A 666 7.83 -9.19 23.26
N GLY A 667 7.96 -9.64 22.02
CA GLY A 667 7.45 -10.95 21.58
C GLY A 667 5.98 -10.96 21.13
N ALA A 668 5.27 -9.83 21.20
CA ALA A 668 3.94 -9.69 20.58
C ALA A 668 4.03 -9.67 19.05
N VAL A 669 3.13 -10.37 18.38
CA VAL A 669 3.04 -10.42 16.91
C VAL A 669 1.59 -10.21 16.47
N LEU A 670 1.29 -9.10 15.79
CA LEU A 670 0.06 -9.00 15.00
C LEU A 670 0.29 -9.70 13.68
N TRP A 671 -0.54 -10.68 13.38
CA TRP A 671 -0.38 -11.54 12.22
C TRP A 671 -1.57 -11.40 11.30
N GLN A 672 -1.33 -10.90 10.09
CA GLN A 672 -2.34 -10.80 9.05
C GLN A 672 -2.96 -12.18 8.79
N SER A 673 -4.29 -12.27 8.84
CA SER A 673 -4.99 -13.52 8.59
C SER A 673 -4.83 -13.94 7.12
N PRO A 674 -4.37 -15.17 6.86
CA PRO A 674 -4.40 -15.75 5.51
C PRO A 674 -5.79 -16.27 5.13
N ILE A 675 -6.76 -16.25 6.05
CA ILE A 675 -8.10 -16.82 5.86
C ILE A 675 -9.06 -15.72 5.41
N TYR A 676 -9.56 -15.81 4.18
CA TYR A 676 -10.48 -14.81 3.63
C TYR A 676 -11.76 -14.62 4.47
N ARG A 677 -12.24 -15.67 5.16
CA ARG A 677 -13.46 -15.62 5.99
C ARG A 677 -13.31 -14.80 7.26
N ASP A 678 -12.08 -14.53 7.70
CA ASP A 678 -11.81 -13.66 8.84
C ASP A 678 -12.08 -12.19 8.48
N TYR A 679 -12.15 -11.86 7.18
CA TYR A 679 -12.37 -10.49 6.70
C TYR A 679 -13.86 -10.17 6.64
N LYS A 680 -14.24 -9.00 7.17
CA LYS A 680 -15.62 -8.47 7.14
C LYS A 680 -16.05 -7.95 5.76
N TYR A 681 -15.14 -7.96 4.79
CA TYR A 681 -15.35 -7.60 3.40
C TYR A 681 -14.70 -8.68 2.53
N VAL A 682 -15.06 -8.75 1.25
CA VAL A 682 -14.43 -9.70 0.31
C VAL A 682 -13.03 -9.18 -0.06
N PRO A 683 -11.94 -9.81 0.39
CA PRO A 683 -10.61 -9.33 0.08
C PRO A 683 -10.28 -9.59 -1.39
N THR A 684 -9.55 -8.65 -2.01
CA THR A 684 -8.98 -8.81 -3.34
C THR A 684 -7.64 -9.53 -3.26
N TYR A 685 -7.40 -10.41 -4.22
CA TYR A 685 -6.14 -11.13 -4.39
C TYR A 685 -5.29 -10.49 -5.49
N GLY A 686 -3.96 -10.52 -5.33
CA GLY A 686 -3.03 -9.80 -6.20
C GLY A 686 -2.72 -8.38 -5.73
N HIS A 687 -1.60 -7.82 -6.23
CA HIS A 687 -1.21 -6.43 -5.97
C HIS A 687 -1.67 -5.48 -7.09
N ASP A 688 -1.55 -5.89 -8.36
CA ASP A 688 -1.96 -5.09 -9.52
C ASP A 688 -3.42 -5.33 -9.86
N ILE A 689 -4.22 -4.29 -9.68
CA ILE A 689 -5.67 -4.33 -9.86
C ILE A 689 -5.97 -3.30 -10.93
N GLY A 690 -6.53 -3.74 -12.06
CA GLY A 690 -6.91 -2.84 -13.14
C GLY A 690 -8.04 -1.92 -12.68
N ILE A 691 -7.80 -0.61 -12.75
CA ILE A 691 -8.85 0.40 -12.56
C ILE A 691 -9.16 0.96 -13.96
N PRO A 692 -10.43 0.92 -14.42
CA PRO A 692 -10.79 1.42 -15.74
C PRO A 692 -10.30 2.87 -15.97
N ASN A 693 -9.68 3.11 -17.12
CA ASN A 693 -9.09 4.40 -17.53
C ASN A 693 -7.89 4.88 -16.69
N ILE A 694 -7.25 4.00 -15.94
CA ILE A 694 -5.96 4.27 -15.28
C ILE A 694 -4.92 3.34 -15.91
N ASN A 695 -3.94 3.92 -16.60
CA ASN A 695 -2.95 3.15 -17.36
C ASN A 695 -2.00 2.36 -16.44
N TRP A 696 -1.75 2.87 -15.23
CA TRP A 696 -0.90 2.22 -14.24
C TRP A 696 -1.40 2.45 -12.80
N THR A 697 -1.72 1.36 -12.10
CA THR A 697 -2.38 1.38 -10.77
C THR A 697 -1.47 1.01 -9.60
N HIS A 698 -0.18 0.82 -9.86
CA HIS A 698 0.77 0.18 -8.94
C HIS A 698 1.15 1.05 -7.73
N CYS A 699 1.51 2.32 -7.98
CA CYS A 699 2.08 3.15 -6.92
C CYS A 699 1.04 3.62 -5.91
N LEU A 700 1.32 3.48 -4.61
CA LEU A 700 0.49 4.00 -3.52
C LEU A 700 -0.98 3.58 -3.64
N HIS A 701 -1.25 2.35 -4.03
CA HIS A 701 -2.61 1.84 -4.11
C HIS A 701 -2.70 0.36 -3.73
N VAL A 702 -3.76 0.03 -2.99
CA VAL A 702 -4.14 -1.33 -2.62
C VAL A 702 -5.68 -1.38 -2.54
N ALA A 703 -6.33 -2.42 -3.06
CA ALA A 703 -7.80 -2.51 -2.96
C ALA A 703 -8.29 -3.02 -1.61
N ASN A 704 -7.41 -3.57 -0.78
CA ASN A 704 -7.76 -4.05 0.55
C ASN A 704 -7.59 -2.95 1.59
N LEU A 705 -8.34 -3.05 2.69
CA LEU A 705 -8.11 -2.18 3.83
C LEU A 705 -6.71 -2.46 4.43
N PRO A 706 -6.00 -1.44 4.93
CA PRO A 706 -4.72 -1.64 5.63
C PRO A 706 -4.88 -2.55 6.85
N THR A 707 -3.83 -3.25 7.28
CA THR A 707 -3.88 -4.07 8.51
C THR A 707 -4.16 -3.20 9.73
N LEU A 708 -3.40 -2.11 9.88
CA LEU A 708 -3.67 -1.03 10.82
C LEU A 708 -4.06 0.22 10.03
N GLN A 709 -5.34 0.56 10.08
CA GLN A 709 -5.90 1.72 9.42
C GLN A 709 -6.14 2.84 10.43
N CYS A 710 -5.92 4.09 10.03
CA CYS A 710 -6.40 5.24 10.76
C CYS A 710 -6.92 6.30 9.77
N ALA A 711 -8.02 6.97 10.11
CA ALA A 711 -8.59 7.97 9.23
C ALA A 711 -9.18 9.14 10.03
N ASN A 712 -9.01 10.37 9.52
CA ASN A 712 -9.57 11.61 10.06
C ASN A 712 -9.36 11.72 11.59
N SER A 713 -8.12 11.59 12.04
CA SER A 713 -7.79 11.43 13.47
C SER A 713 -6.53 12.18 13.87
N GLU A 714 -6.32 12.32 15.18
CA GLU A 714 -5.16 13.02 15.73
C GLU A 714 -4.59 12.33 16.98
N TYR A 715 -3.29 12.55 17.25
CA TYR A 715 -2.60 12.06 18.45
C TYR A 715 -2.60 10.53 18.53
N VAL A 716 -2.03 9.86 17.52
CA VAL A 716 -2.05 8.39 17.40
C VAL A 716 -0.64 7.84 17.57
N LYS A 717 -0.48 6.79 18.38
CA LYS A 717 0.82 6.13 18.57
C LYS A 717 0.79 4.64 18.23
N ILE A 718 1.89 4.15 17.67
CA ILE A 718 2.20 2.71 17.57
C ILE A 718 3.63 2.54 18.11
N THR A 719 3.78 1.86 19.24
CA THR A 719 5.07 1.82 19.97
C THR A 719 5.41 0.41 20.46
N GLY A 720 6.68 0.18 20.78
CA GLY A 720 7.15 -0.99 21.51
C GLY A 720 7.62 -2.16 20.64
N PHE A 721 8.36 -3.09 21.24
CA PHE A 721 9.24 -4.07 20.59
C PHE A 721 8.53 -5.32 20.03
N GLY A 722 7.37 -5.13 19.39
CA GLY A 722 6.60 -6.18 18.73
C GLY A 722 6.81 -6.24 17.22
N LYS A 723 6.03 -7.11 16.57
CA LYS A 723 6.04 -7.31 15.11
C LYS A 723 4.65 -7.17 14.52
N ILE A 724 4.55 -6.55 13.36
CA ILE A 724 3.40 -6.65 12.46
C ILE A 724 3.85 -7.51 11.27
N ARG A 725 3.23 -8.67 11.12
CA ARG A 725 3.63 -9.70 10.15
C ARG A 725 2.52 -9.91 9.13
N SER A 726 2.84 -9.70 7.86
CA SER A 726 1.94 -10.03 6.74
C SER A 726 1.89 -11.55 6.47
N VAL A 727 0.94 -11.98 5.64
CA VAL A 727 0.76 -13.41 5.32
C VAL A 727 2.00 -14.03 4.69
N ASP A 728 2.28 -15.30 5.02
CA ASP A 728 3.34 -16.07 4.37
C ASP A 728 2.82 -16.73 3.09
N THR A 729 3.67 -16.84 2.08
CA THR A 729 3.20 -16.90 0.70
C THR A 729 3.86 -17.94 -0.19
N GLY A 730 4.73 -18.79 0.37
CA GLY A 730 5.44 -19.81 -0.39
C GLY A 730 6.46 -19.29 -1.41
N ALA A 731 6.68 -17.97 -1.53
CA ALA A 731 7.70 -17.40 -2.42
C ALA A 731 9.09 -17.67 -1.84
N GLU A 732 9.98 -18.22 -2.68
CA GLU A 732 11.31 -18.69 -2.26
C GLU A 732 12.47 -18.07 -3.01
N GLU A 733 12.23 -17.53 -4.20
CA GLU A 733 13.26 -16.91 -4.99
C GLU A 733 13.59 -15.55 -4.37
N GLY A 734 14.88 -15.21 -4.35
CA GLY A 734 15.41 -14.07 -3.60
C GLY A 734 14.90 -12.72 -4.10
N VAL A 735 15.66 -11.68 -3.79
CA VAL A 735 15.37 -10.30 -4.17
C VAL A 735 15.48 -10.01 -5.69
N ASN A 736 15.21 -10.99 -6.56
CA ASN A 736 15.27 -10.85 -8.02
C ASN A 736 14.01 -11.44 -8.69
N MET A 737 13.59 -10.84 -9.80
CA MET A 737 12.57 -11.42 -10.69
C MET A 737 13.06 -12.75 -11.30
N PRO A 738 12.17 -13.75 -11.53
CA PRO A 738 10.71 -13.75 -11.35
C PRO A 738 10.24 -14.08 -9.91
N GLY A 739 11.14 -14.17 -8.95
CA GLY A 739 10.82 -14.64 -7.60
C GLY A 739 9.78 -13.84 -6.83
N TYR A 740 9.83 -12.51 -6.96
CA TYR A 740 8.93 -11.59 -6.29
C TYR A 740 7.46 -11.72 -6.69
N SER A 741 7.18 -12.14 -7.92
CA SER A 741 5.82 -12.26 -8.45
C SER A 741 5.22 -13.65 -8.21
N THR A 742 6.03 -14.61 -7.77
CA THR A 742 5.60 -15.99 -7.54
C THR A 742 4.59 -16.04 -6.40
N GLY A 743 3.37 -16.45 -6.73
CA GLY A 743 2.24 -16.47 -5.79
C GLY A 743 1.54 -15.12 -5.59
N CYS A 744 2.01 -14.00 -6.17
CA CYS A 744 1.32 -12.70 -6.10
C CYS A 744 -0.21 -12.80 -6.37
N PRO A 745 -0.67 -13.42 -7.45
CA PRO A 745 -2.11 -13.47 -7.75
C PRO A 745 -2.96 -14.22 -6.71
N ASP A 746 -2.33 -15.04 -5.85
CA ASP A 746 -3.00 -15.94 -4.92
C ASP A 746 -2.97 -15.43 -3.46
N ARG A 747 -2.63 -14.15 -3.25
CA ARG A 747 -2.45 -13.56 -1.90
C ARG A 747 -3.27 -12.30 -1.66
N ILE A 748 -3.71 -12.14 -0.42
CA ILE A 748 -4.35 -10.91 0.08
C ILE A 748 -3.25 -9.88 0.37
N HIS A 749 -3.14 -8.89 -0.50
CA HIS A 749 -2.16 -7.80 -0.35
C HIS A 749 -2.74 -6.71 0.54
N GLN A 750 -2.04 -6.34 1.61
CA GLN A 750 -2.45 -5.27 2.50
C GLN A 750 -1.24 -4.40 2.82
N ILE A 751 -1.48 -3.10 2.94
CA ILE A 751 -0.52 -2.18 3.54
C ILE A 751 -0.58 -2.42 5.06
N PRO A 752 0.52 -2.76 5.76
CA PRO A 752 0.48 -2.99 7.20
C PRO A 752 -0.02 -1.79 7.98
N ILE A 753 0.37 -0.57 7.59
CA ILE A 753 -0.06 0.67 8.23
C ILE A 753 -0.50 1.67 7.16
N GLY A 754 -1.78 2.05 7.15
CA GLY A 754 -2.34 2.97 6.16
C GLY A 754 -3.17 4.08 6.81
N PHE A 755 -2.69 5.32 6.74
CA PHE A 755 -3.28 6.49 7.39
C PHE A 755 -3.79 7.51 6.37
N TYR A 756 -4.99 8.04 6.63
CA TYR A 756 -5.66 9.03 5.80
C TYR A 756 -6.13 10.23 6.63
N GLU A 757 -5.63 11.43 6.36
CA GLU A 757 -5.94 12.64 7.13
C GLU A 757 -5.69 12.48 8.64
N VAL A 758 -4.49 12.01 9.00
CA VAL A 758 -4.08 11.81 10.40
C VAL A 758 -2.99 12.82 10.77
N SER A 759 -3.12 13.47 11.93
CA SER A 759 -2.10 14.40 12.43
C SER A 759 -1.53 13.99 13.79
N HIS A 760 -0.30 14.42 14.10
CA HIS A 760 0.40 14.09 15.35
C HIS A 760 0.50 12.58 15.55
N VAL A 761 1.45 11.98 14.82
CA VAL A 761 1.63 10.53 14.75
C VAL A 761 3.01 10.17 15.29
N GLU A 762 3.07 9.17 16.17
CA GLU A 762 4.32 8.60 16.67
C GLU A 762 4.38 7.09 16.38
N LEU A 763 5.29 6.66 15.52
CA LEU A 763 5.54 5.27 15.19
C LEU A 763 6.96 4.92 15.62
N ARG A 764 7.15 4.01 16.59
CA ARG A 764 8.52 3.65 16.98
C ARG A 764 8.72 2.27 17.60
N ASP A 765 9.95 1.79 17.45
CA ASP A 765 10.51 0.64 18.15
C ASP A 765 9.85 -0.72 17.83
N PHE A 766 9.27 -0.92 16.63
CA PHE A 766 8.66 -2.19 16.19
C PHE A 766 9.21 -2.68 14.85
N GLU A 767 8.86 -3.93 14.48
CA GLU A 767 9.20 -4.49 13.17
C GLU A 767 7.98 -4.68 12.26
N LEU A 768 8.14 -4.36 10.97
CA LEU A 768 7.28 -4.81 9.88
C LEU A 768 7.98 -5.96 9.16
N VAL A 769 7.30 -7.11 9.08
CA VAL A 769 7.91 -8.35 8.61
C VAL A 769 7.07 -8.94 7.49
N ARG A 770 7.72 -9.29 6.38
CA ARG A 770 7.08 -9.95 5.22
C ARG A 770 6.02 -9.13 4.52
N THR A 771 6.15 -7.82 4.62
CA THR A 771 5.28 -6.87 3.91
C THR A 771 5.07 -7.33 2.47
N ASN A 772 3.80 -7.41 2.09
CA ASN A 772 3.40 -7.85 0.77
C ASN A 772 2.80 -6.70 -0.05
N ASN A 773 2.99 -5.45 0.35
CA ASN A 773 2.62 -4.23 -0.36
C ASN A 773 3.47 -3.07 0.23
N TYR A 774 3.05 -1.81 0.14
CA TYR A 774 3.71 -0.69 0.83
C TYR A 774 3.82 -0.98 2.33
N HIS A 775 4.94 -0.63 2.96
CA HIS A 775 5.12 -0.75 4.41
C HIS A 775 4.24 0.25 5.17
N LEU A 776 4.23 1.50 4.69
CA LEU A 776 3.44 2.59 5.25
C LEU A 776 2.83 3.42 4.11
N GLY A 777 1.51 3.64 4.15
CA GLY A 777 0.83 4.56 3.23
C GLY A 777 0.25 5.76 3.97
N LEU A 778 0.77 6.97 3.71
CA LEU A 778 0.32 8.21 4.33
C LEU A 778 -0.30 9.14 3.28
N TYR A 779 -1.59 9.43 3.45
CA TYR A 779 -2.35 10.31 2.56
C TYR A 779 -2.86 11.51 3.35
N GLY A 780 -2.33 12.70 3.07
CA GLY A 780 -2.73 13.94 3.75
C GLY A 780 -2.45 13.96 5.24
N CYS A 781 -1.36 13.32 5.67
CA CYS A 781 -1.02 13.19 7.08
C CYS A 781 0.03 14.23 7.52
N GLY A 782 -0.02 14.68 8.78
CA GLY A 782 0.80 15.79 9.28
C GLY A 782 1.48 15.53 10.62
N TYR A 783 2.67 16.08 10.86
CA TYR A 783 3.38 15.98 12.15
C TYR A 783 3.64 14.51 12.53
N ILE A 784 4.38 13.82 11.66
CA ILE A 784 4.64 12.38 11.76
C ILE A 784 6.07 12.18 12.22
N TYR A 785 6.26 11.43 13.29
CA TYR A 785 7.55 10.93 13.73
C TYR A 785 7.57 9.41 13.61
N ALA A 786 8.46 8.88 12.78
CA ALA A 786 8.64 7.45 12.59
C ALA A 786 10.11 7.10 12.87
N ALA A 787 10.37 6.32 13.92
CA ALA A 787 11.73 6.06 14.37
C ALA A 787 12.03 4.64 14.82
N ASN A 788 13.24 4.16 14.52
CA ASN A 788 13.70 2.83 14.91
C ASN A 788 12.74 1.70 14.48
N ILE A 789 12.09 1.86 13.32
CA ILE A 789 11.25 0.83 12.72
C ILE A 789 12.11 -0.03 11.81
N LYS A 790 12.02 -1.34 11.97
CA LYS A 790 12.71 -2.31 11.13
C LYS A 790 11.74 -2.94 10.13
N MET A 791 12.06 -2.90 8.85
CA MET A 791 11.21 -3.40 7.78
C MET A 791 12.00 -4.39 6.94
N HIS A 792 11.61 -5.65 6.93
CA HIS A 792 12.42 -6.70 6.33
C HIS A 792 11.60 -7.91 5.86
N GLU A 793 12.27 -8.78 5.08
CA GLU A 793 11.71 -9.99 4.48
C GLU A 793 10.58 -9.74 3.48
N VAL A 794 10.57 -8.61 2.75
CA VAL A 794 9.54 -8.23 1.76
C VAL A 794 9.24 -9.36 0.76
N ARG A 795 7.96 -9.61 0.50
CA ARG A 795 7.50 -10.75 -0.34
C ARG A 795 6.64 -10.37 -1.56
N CYS A 796 6.64 -9.12 -2.01
CA CYS A 796 5.81 -8.70 -3.15
C CYS A 796 6.56 -7.71 -4.02
N VAL A 797 6.34 -7.71 -5.34
CA VAL A 797 6.88 -6.72 -6.28
C VAL A 797 6.50 -5.25 -5.99
N SER A 798 5.47 -5.00 -5.17
CA SER A 798 5.04 -3.64 -4.75
C SER A 798 5.43 -3.36 -3.29
N GLY A 799 6.62 -3.82 -2.88
CA GLY A 799 7.06 -3.80 -1.49
C GLY A 799 7.73 -2.51 -1.07
N ASP A 800 7.19 -1.36 -1.47
CA ASP A 800 7.71 -0.03 -1.22
C ASP A 800 7.79 0.29 0.28
N GLY A 801 8.70 1.18 0.68
CA GLY A 801 8.86 1.62 2.07
C GLY A 801 7.79 2.62 2.53
N PHE A 802 8.21 3.87 2.75
CA PHE A 802 7.39 4.95 3.26
C PHE A 802 6.72 5.72 2.12
N GLY A 803 5.41 5.54 1.96
CA GLY A 803 4.59 6.28 1.01
C GLY A 803 4.12 7.62 1.54
N LEU A 804 4.75 8.73 1.15
CA LEU A 804 4.31 10.09 1.48
C LEU A 804 3.58 10.71 0.30
N SER A 805 2.26 10.89 0.44
CA SER A 805 1.43 11.39 -0.65
C SER A 805 0.28 12.28 -0.18
N LYS A 806 -0.40 12.90 -1.15
CA LYS A 806 -1.64 13.66 -0.99
C LYS A 806 -1.61 14.72 0.11
N GLY A 807 -0.56 15.53 0.12
CA GLY A 807 -0.47 16.64 1.07
C GLY A 807 0.25 16.30 2.36
N SER A 808 0.88 15.12 2.45
CA SER A 808 1.57 14.73 3.67
C SER A 808 2.73 15.67 3.99
N HIS A 809 2.83 16.12 5.23
CA HIS A 809 3.77 17.17 5.60
C HIS A 809 4.30 17.08 7.03
N HIS A 810 5.41 17.75 7.32
CA HIS A 810 6.05 17.75 8.65
C HIS A 810 6.33 16.30 9.09
N VAL A 811 7.20 15.62 8.36
CA VAL A 811 7.55 14.21 8.56
C VAL A 811 9.00 14.11 9.01
N ALA A 812 9.26 13.36 10.08
CA ALA A 812 10.59 13.05 10.58
C ALA A 812 10.77 11.53 10.62
N LEU A 813 11.57 11.02 9.69
CA LEU A 813 12.03 9.63 9.65
C LEU A 813 13.40 9.56 10.31
N ASN A 814 13.50 8.94 11.48
CA ASN A 814 14.72 8.91 12.26
C ASN A 814 15.16 7.47 12.55
N ARG A 815 16.34 7.10 12.06
CA ARG A 815 16.97 5.80 12.33
C ARG A 815 16.08 4.59 12.01
N ASN A 816 15.45 4.61 10.85
CA ASN A 816 14.71 3.45 10.36
C ASN A 816 15.64 2.51 9.60
N PHE A 817 15.32 1.22 9.62
CA PHE A 817 16.07 0.19 8.92
C PHE A 817 15.12 -0.55 7.99
N PHE A 818 15.10 -0.18 6.71
CA PHE A 818 14.23 -0.88 5.77
C PHE A 818 14.96 -1.51 4.60
N GLN A 819 14.40 -2.64 4.19
CA GLN A 819 14.65 -3.30 2.94
C GLN A 819 13.33 -3.31 2.17
N SER A 820 13.17 -2.44 1.19
CA SER A 820 12.16 -2.56 0.14
C SER A 820 12.78 -3.28 -1.05
N ASN A 821 11.93 -3.81 -1.92
CA ASN A 821 12.35 -4.31 -3.23
C ASN A 821 11.89 -3.44 -4.39
N ASP A 822 11.11 -2.41 -4.09
CA ASP A 822 10.75 -1.30 -4.96
C ASP A 822 11.19 0.00 -4.25
N ASP A 823 10.49 1.12 -4.42
CA ASP A 823 10.89 2.41 -3.88
C ASP A 823 10.89 2.48 -2.34
N GLY A 824 11.83 3.25 -1.79
CA GLY A 824 12.09 3.36 -0.37
C GLY A 824 11.22 4.40 0.31
N VAL A 825 11.67 5.65 0.33
CA VAL A 825 10.85 6.80 0.75
C VAL A 825 10.30 7.46 -0.50
N VAL A 826 9.00 7.29 -0.72
CA VAL A 826 8.27 7.86 -1.85
C VAL A 826 7.80 9.26 -1.49
N LEU A 827 8.26 10.24 -2.24
CA LEU A 827 7.94 11.66 -2.14
C LEU A 827 7.05 12.04 -3.31
N SER A 828 5.73 12.08 -3.09
CA SER A 828 4.78 12.31 -4.17
C SER A 828 4.14 13.69 -4.12
N GLY A 829 4.09 14.34 -5.28
CA GLY A 829 3.27 15.53 -5.54
C GLY A 829 2.18 15.14 -6.53
N CYS A 830 0.92 15.17 -6.12
CA CYS A 830 -0.20 14.88 -7.01
C CYS A 830 -1.46 15.56 -6.50
N TYR A 831 -2.06 16.42 -7.32
CA TYR A 831 -3.33 17.07 -6.98
C TYR A 831 -4.53 16.12 -7.05
N PHE A 832 -4.82 15.54 -8.22
CA PHE A 832 -5.91 14.59 -8.39
C PHE A 832 -5.40 13.16 -8.67
N ASP A 833 -5.71 12.22 -7.77
CA ASP A 833 -5.40 10.79 -7.97
C ASP A 833 -6.72 9.99 -8.00
N PRO A 834 -7.12 9.47 -9.17
CA PRO A 834 -8.37 8.73 -9.33
C PRO A 834 -8.40 7.36 -8.64
N ARG A 835 -7.29 6.89 -8.06
CA ARG A 835 -7.18 5.57 -7.40
C ARG A 835 -7.70 5.56 -5.96
N GLY A 836 -7.96 6.72 -5.37
CA GLY A 836 -8.47 6.86 -3.99
C GLY A 836 -9.92 6.43 -3.82
N LEU A 837 -10.17 5.12 -3.92
CA LEU A 837 -11.53 4.55 -4.00
C LEU A 837 -11.93 3.71 -2.79
N VAL A 838 -10.96 3.16 -2.03
CA VAL A 838 -11.25 2.16 -0.98
C VAL A 838 -11.27 2.78 0.41
N TRP A 839 -10.12 3.22 0.91
CA TRP A 839 -9.96 3.63 2.31
C TRP A 839 -9.40 5.04 2.51
N TRP A 840 -8.96 5.67 1.42
CA TRP A 840 -8.59 7.07 1.32
C TRP A 840 -9.30 7.67 0.09
N LYS A 841 -9.41 9.01 0.03
CA LYS A 841 -10.08 9.71 -1.06
C LYS A 841 -9.27 10.89 -1.55
N SER A 842 -9.26 11.10 -2.87
CA SER A 842 -8.76 12.34 -3.48
C SER A 842 -9.70 13.51 -3.17
N ARG A 843 -9.15 14.68 -2.84
CA ARG A 843 -9.91 15.91 -2.57
C ARG A 843 -9.35 17.05 -3.42
N LEU A 844 -10.14 17.50 -4.39
CA LEU A 844 -9.85 18.71 -5.16
C LEU A 844 -9.88 19.94 -4.23
N GLY A 845 -9.05 20.93 -4.52
CA GLY A 845 -8.89 22.15 -3.72
C GLY A 845 -8.09 21.99 -2.42
N LYS A 846 -7.51 20.81 -2.15
CA LYS A 846 -6.60 20.59 -1.01
C LYS A 846 -5.16 20.47 -1.51
N HIS A 847 -4.22 20.91 -0.68
CA HIS A 847 -2.80 20.82 -0.99
C HIS A 847 -2.40 19.34 -1.06
N GLY A 848 -2.08 18.86 -2.25
CA GLY A 848 -1.59 17.51 -2.57
C GLY A 848 -0.07 17.33 -2.53
N GLY A 849 0.70 18.42 -2.42
CA GLY A 849 2.17 18.37 -2.35
C GLY A 849 2.76 17.83 -1.04
N THR A 850 3.90 17.11 -1.14
CA THR A 850 4.64 16.55 0.01
C THR A 850 5.72 17.52 0.47
N ARG A 851 5.72 17.89 1.76
CA ARG A 851 6.61 18.95 2.26
C ARG A 851 7.09 18.87 3.70
N HIS A 852 8.20 19.53 4.02
CA HIS A 852 8.80 19.52 5.36
C HIS A 852 9.13 18.09 5.83
N VAL A 853 9.96 17.38 5.05
CA VAL A 853 10.34 15.99 5.31
C VAL A 853 11.81 15.92 5.69
N ARG A 854 12.10 15.31 6.85
CA ARG A 854 13.45 15.04 7.33
C ARG A 854 13.70 13.55 7.42
N ILE A 855 14.82 13.08 6.85
CA ILE A 855 15.23 11.68 6.82
C ILE A 855 16.65 11.59 7.38
N ALA A 856 16.78 11.02 8.56
CA ALA A 856 18.05 11.03 9.29
C ALA A 856 18.42 9.67 9.85
N HIS A 857 19.73 9.43 10.01
CA HIS A 857 20.29 8.32 10.78
C HIS A 857 19.88 6.92 10.29
N SER A 858 19.32 6.79 9.09
CA SER A 858 18.59 5.62 8.64
C SER A 858 19.39 4.75 7.68
N TYR A 859 19.05 3.46 7.64
CA TYR A 859 19.49 2.52 6.63
C TYR A 859 18.37 2.30 5.61
N LEU A 860 18.62 2.69 4.35
CA LEU A 860 17.65 2.61 3.26
C LEU A 860 18.19 1.66 2.18
N ASN A 861 17.50 0.55 1.95
CA ASN A 861 17.80 -0.36 0.85
C ASN A 861 16.54 -0.64 0.05
N SER A 862 16.58 -0.34 -1.24
CA SER A 862 15.46 -0.48 -2.15
C SER A 862 15.67 -1.50 -3.26
N GLY A 863 16.76 -2.28 -3.19
CA GLY A 863 17.09 -3.27 -4.23
C GLY A 863 17.20 -2.61 -5.61
N GLY A 864 16.26 -2.96 -6.50
CA GLY A 864 16.17 -2.40 -7.86
C GLY A 864 15.44 -1.04 -7.96
N GLY A 865 14.71 -0.64 -6.93
CA GLY A 865 13.99 0.64 -6.86
C GLY A 865 14.87 1.82 -6.42
N LYS A 866 14.23 2.93 -6.03
CA LYS A 866 14.89 4.16 -5.58
C LYS A 866 14.73 4.33 -4.07
N ALA A 867 15.83 4.49 -3.34
CA ALA A 867 15.73 4.66 -1.89
C ALA A 867 15.08 5.98 -1.46
N LEU A 868 15.36 7.07 -2.16
CA LEU A 868 14.58 8.30 -2.13
C LEU A 868 13.94 8.50 -3.51
N ALA A 869 12.63 8.33 -3.61
CA ALA A 869 11.89 8.32 -4.88
C ALA A 869 11.03 9.58 -5.03
N PHE A 870 11.39 10.45 -5.97
CA PHE A 870 10.57 11.61 -6.34
C PHE A 870 9.52 11.19 -7.36
N ILE A 871 8.26 11.10 -6.94
CA ILE A 871 7.13 10.67 -7.77
C ILE A 871 6.22 11.89 -8.05
N THR A 872 6.63 12.68 -9.03
CA THR A 872 6.13 14.04 -9.24
C THR A 872 5.08 14.09 -10.35
N TRP A 873 3.97 13.38 -10.19
CA TRP A 873 2.98 13.25 -11.25
C TRP A 873 2.03 14.45 -11.37
N GLY A 874 2.03 15.04 -12.57
CA GLY A 874 0.92 15.83 -13.08
C GLY A 874 1.02 17.35 -12.97
N THR A 875 0.30 17.99 -13.90
CA THR A 875 -0.02 19.43 -14.06
C THR A 875 -1.52 19.72 -13.85
N CYS A 876 -2.22 18.91 -13.05
CA CYS A 876 -3.68 18.97 -12.98
C CYS A 876 -4.26 20.06 -12.04
N ASP A 877 -3.45 20.73 -11.21
CA ASP A 877 -3.86 21.92 -10.45
C ASP A 877 -3.45 23.20 -11.19
N PRO A 878 -4.35 24.17 -11.43
CA PRO A 878 -3.98 25.52 -11.88
C PRO A 878 -3.02 26.27 -10.92
N ASN A 879 -2.98 25.84 -9.65
CA ASN A 879 -2.03 26.23 -8.64
C ASN A 879 -0.98 25.14 -8.37
N TYR A 880 0.18 25.23 -9.01
CA TYR A 880 1.25 24.25 -8.82
C TYR A 880 1.83 24.17 -7.40
N GLU A 881 1.68 25.20 -6.54
CA GLU A 881 2.11 25.14 -5.14
C GLU A 881 1.29 24.10 -4.39
N MET A 882 0.05 23.86 -4.82
CA MET A 882 -0.81 22.86 -4.22
C MET A 882 -0.33 21.44 -4.49
N GLN A 883 0.64 21.21 -5.37
CA GLN A 883 1.11 19.87 -5.74
C GLN A 883 2.63 19.67 -5.74
N GLU A 884 3.42 20.63 -5.25
CA GLU A 884 4.88 20.55 -5.24
C GLU A 884 5.46 19.54 -4.21
N VAL A 885 6.67 19.07 -4.48
CA VAL A 885 7.54 18.40 -3.48
C VAL A 885 8.56 19.42 -3.00
N SER A 886 8.51 19.81 -1.72
CA SER A 886 9.35 20.90 -1.21
C SER A 886 9.83 20.73 0.24
N ASP A 887 10.94 21.38 0.59
CA ASP A 887 11.56 21.30 1.93
C ASP A 887 11.85 19.86 2.37
N ILE A 888 12.72 19.19 1.61
CA ILE A 888 13.14 17.81 1.85
C ILE A 888 14.60 17.82 2.30
N THR A 889 14.88 17.23 3.46
CA THR A 889 16.23 17.14 4.02
C THR A 889 16.59 15.69 4.35
N ALA A 890 17.70 15.18 3.80
CA ALA A 890 18.20 13.84 4.08
C ALA A 890 19.70 13.85 4.43
N TYR A 891 20.06 13.40 5.64
CA TYR A 891 21.45 13.37 6.11
C TYR A 891 21.73 12.22 7.08
N ASP A 892 23.00 11.87 7.26
CA ASP A 892 23.45 10.80 8.14
C ASP A 892 22.88 9.41 7.82
N ASN A 893 22.54 9.15 6.56
CA ASN A 893 21.95 7.90 6.12
C ASN A 893 22.97 6.97 5.43
N TYR A 894 22.70 5.68 5.51
CA TYR A 894 23.31 4.66 4.65
C TYR A 894 22.30 4.26 3.58
N ILE A 895 22.57 4.58 2.32
CA ILE A 895 21.64 4.40 1.21
C ILE A 895 22.25 3.43 0.19
N THR A 896 21.68 2.23 0.06
CA THR A 896 22.20 1.16 -0.81
C THR A 896 21.15 0.60 -1.74
N CYS A 897 21.26 0.92 -3.02
CA CYS A 897 20.45 0.40 -4.13
C CYS A 897 21.04 0.90 -5.45
N THR A 898 20.54 0.40 -6.58
CA THR A 898 21.00 0.83 -7.92
C THR A 898 20.85 2.34 -8.12
N ASN A 899 19.75 2.93 -7.65
CA ASN A 899 19.45 4.36 -7.78
C ASN A 899 19.12 5.00 -6.40
N PRO A 900 20.11 5.38 -5.58
CA PRO A 900 19.89 5.87 -4.21
C PRO A 900 18.94 7.06 -4.10
N VAL A 901 19.05 8.01 -5.04
CA VAL A 901 18.15 9.16 -5.16
C VAL A 901 17.66 9.21 -6.59
N GLY A 902 16.37 8.98 -6.78
CA GLY A 902 15.78 8.80 -8.10
C GLY A 902 14.43 9.47 -8.28
N ALA A 903 13.93 9.50 -9.51
CA ALA A 903 12.58 9.99 -9.79
C ALA A 903 11.78 9.08 -10.73
N TRP A 904 10.46 9.12 -10.61
CA TRP A 904 9.49 8.56 -11.55
C TRP A 904 8.51 9.67 -11.95
N HIS A 905 8.74 10.28 -13.10
CA HIS A 905 8.06 11.51 -13.50
C HIS A 905 6.94 11.28 -14.52
N ASP A 906 6.90 10.10 -15.17
CA ASP A 906 5.84 9.75 -16.11
C ASP A 906 4.46 9.72 -15.42
N ASN A 907 3.56 10.60 -15.87
CA ASN A 907 2.21 10.75 -15.33
C ASN A 907 1.31 9.56 -15.73
N PRO A 908 0.86 8.72 -14.77
CA PRO A 908 0.14 7.48 -15.07
C PRO A 908 -1.32 7.67 -15.53
N TYR A 909 -1.85 8.89 -15.49
CA TYR A 909 -3.27 9.19 -15.77
C TYR A 909 -3.50 9.77 -17.16
N GLY A 910 -2.55 10.56 -17.66
CA GLY A 910 -2.66 11.27 -18.94
C GLY A 910 -1.32 11.63 -19.59
N GLY A 911 -0.20 11.18 -19.01
CA GLY A 911 1.14 11.43 -19.51
C GLY A 911 1.44 10.67 -20.80
N LYS A 912 2.55 11.05 -21.43
CA LYS A 912 3.01 10.49 -22.70
C LYS A 912 3.25 8.98 -22.60
N GLN A 913 2.77 8.22 -23.58
CA GLN A 913 3.05 6.78 -23.75
C GLN A 913 4.16 6.55 -24.79
N PRO A 914 5.01 5.52 -24.63
CA PRO A 914 5.11 4.60 -23.49
C PRO A 914 5.72 5.28 -22.25
N PHE A 915 5.45 4.74 -21.05
CA PHE A 915 6.09 5.17 -19.81
C PHE A 915 7.56 4.72 -19.75
N ASP A 916 8.43 5.48 -20.42
CA ASP A 916 9.85 5.18 -20.60
C ASP A 916 10.80 6.10 -19.79
N ASN A 917 10.26 6.86 -18.83
CA ASN A 917 10.93 7.90 -18.05
C ASN A 917 11.57 8.99 -18.93
N SER A 918 10.86 9.41 -19.99
CA SER A 918 11.29 10.51 -20.87
C SER A 918 10.41 11.75 -20.80
N GLU A 919 9.38 11.79 -19.95
CA GLU A 919 8.48 12.95 -19.84
C GLU A 919 9.21 14.18 -19.28
N THR A 920 9.07 15.34 -19.94
CA THR A 920 9.89 16.54 -19.61
C THR A 920 9.08 17.79 -19.26
N ASP A 921 7.77 17.72 -19.41
CA ASP A 921 6.86 18.87 -19.39
C ASP A 921 5.62 18.70 -18.51
N ASP A 922 5.35 17.50 -17.96
CA ASP A 922 4.18 17.20 -17.12
C ASP A 922 4.54 16.60 -15.74
N TYR A 923 5.38 17.31 -14.97
CA TYR A 923 5.70 16.93 -13.59
C TYR A 923 5.44 18.05 -12.58
N SER A 924 5.13 17.63 -11.35
CA SER A 924 4.99 18.52 -10.21
C SER A 924 6.34 19.16 -9.82
N PRO A 925 6.38 20.45 -9.42
CA PRO A 925 7.62 21.12 -9.06
C PRO A 925 8.37 20.46 -7.91
N VAL A 926 9.70 20.48 -7.99
CA VAL A 926 10.62 20.01 -6.95
C VAL A 926 11.54 21.15 -6.54
N LYS A 927 11.51 21.55 -5.26
CA LYS A 927 12.39 22.61 -4.76
C LYS A 927 12.79 22.48 -3.30
N SER A 928 13.80 23.25 -2.88
CA SER A 928 14.26 23.30 -1.49
C SER A 928 14.60 21.91 -0.94
N VAL A 929 15.47 21.20 -1.67
CA VAL A 929 15.93 19.86 -1.33
C VAL A 929 17.38 19.92 -0.87
N ARG A 930 17.71 19.20 0.21
CA ARG A 930 19.03 19.10 0.83
C ARG A 930 19.37 17.64 1.08
N ILE A 931 20.30 17.06 0.33
CA ILE A 931 20.73 15.66 0.50
C ILE A 931 22.24 15.63 0.69
N PHE A 932 22.72 15.49 1.91
CA PHE A 932 24.13 15.67 2.24
C PHE A 932 24.58 14.79 3.40
N ASN A 933 25.88 14.52 3.50
CA ASN A 933 26.49 13.68 4.53
C ASN A 933 25.79 12.31 4.60
N ASN A 934 25.70 11.60 3.47
CA ASN A 934 25.21 10.23 3.43
C ASN A 934 26.27 9.31 2.78
N ILE A 935 26.11 8.01 2.96
CA ILE A 935 26.80 7.00 2.15
C ILE A 935 25.86 6.55 1.04
N TYR A 936 26.31 6.59 -0.22
CA TYR A 936 25.55 6.15 -1.39
C TYR A 936 26.25 4.98 -2.07
N GLU A 937 25.57 3.84 -2.22
CA GLU A 937 26.07 2.68 -2.99
C GLU A 937 25.38 2.55 -4.36
N GLY A 938 25.40 3.61 -5.17
CA GLY A 938 24.79 3.63 -6.50
C GLY A 938 24.85 5.01 -7.13
N GLN A 939 24.36 5.14 -8.36
CA GLN A 939 24.32 6.43 -9.06
C GLN A 939 22.99 7.14 -8.78
N CYS A 940 23.07 8.40 -8.35
CA CYS A 940 21.89 9.23 -8.10
C CYS A 940 21.49 9.99 -9.37
N THR A 941 20.20 10.02 -9.71
CA THR A 941 19.66 10.79 -10.83
C THR A 941 18.17 11.06 -10.71
N ILE A 942 17.74 12.32 -10.83
CA ILE A 942 16.32 12.67 -10.92
C ILE A 942 15.81 12.75 -12.37
N GLY A 943 16.58 12.21 -13.32
CA GLY A 943 16.22 12.18 -14.73
C GLY A 943 16.04 13.59 -15.32
N PRO A 944 14.98 13.84 -16.11
CA PRO A 944 14.73 15.13 -16.75
C PRO A 944 14.06 16.17 -15.84
N ILE A 945 13.77 15.84 -14.57
CA ILE A 945 13.16 16.79 -13.63
C ILE A 945 14.10 17.97 -13.44
N ARG A 946 13.60 19.18 -13.72
CA ARG A 946 14.31 20.43 -13.46
C ARG A 946 13.99 20.92 -12.05
N ALA A 947 14.74 20.42 -11.08
CA ALA A 947 14.64 20.90 -9.71
C ALA A 947 15.38 22.24 -9.54
N THR A 948 14.85 23.13 -8.72
CA THR A 948 15.53 24.37 -8.29
C THR A 948 15.78 24.33 -6.80
N ASP A 949 16.78 25.05 -6.29
CA ASP A 949 17.10 25.05 -4.86
C ASP A 949 17.33 23.62 -4.34
N PHE A 950 18.05 22.82 -5.13
CA PHE A 950 18.46 21.45 -4.86
C PHE A 950 19.97 21.44 -4.56
N LEU A 951 20.33 21.16 -3.31
CA LEU A 951 21.72 20.93 -2.91
C LEU A 951 21.92 19.47 -2.58
N SER A 952 22.91 18.86 -3.23
CA SER A 952 23.37 17.54 -2.82
C SER A 952 24.88 17.40 -2.81
N ASP A 953 25.36 16.32 -2.20
CA ASP A 953 26.72 15.79 -2.35
C ASP A 953 26.76 14.48 -3.16
N CYS A 954 25.64 14.10 -3.78
CA CYS A 954 25.49 12.84 -4.52
C CYS A 954 25.56 13.01 -6.05
N GLY A 955 26.00 14.18 -6.52
CA GLY A 955 26.15 14.50 -7.95
C GLY A 955 24.87 14.94 -8.66
N ILE A 956 23.77 15.17 -7.93
CA ILE A 956 22.56 15.79 -8.45
C ILE A 956 22.61 17.29 -8.15
N TYR A 957 22.36 18.12 -9.17
CA TYR A 957 22.42 19.56 -9.05
C TYR A 957 21.08 20.21 -9.35
N SER A 958 20.92 21.46 -8.90
CA SER A 958 19.84 22.32 -9.36
C SER A 958 19.93 22.55 -10.88
N ALA A 959 18.83 22.99 -11.49
CA ALA A 959 18.84 23.49 -12.86
C ALA A 959 19.92 24.57 -13.07
N ASP A 960 20.48 24.62 -14.27
CA ASP A 960 21.53 25.55 -14.67
C ASP A 960 20.99 26.84 -15.28
N ASN A 961 19.68 26.93 -15.46
CA ASN A 961 19.00 28.06 -16.03
C ASN A 961 17.82 28.52 -15.17
N PHE A 962 17.54 29.82 -15.24
CA PHE A 962 16.39 30.38 -14.54
C PHE A 962 15.12 29.95 -15.27
N GLN A 963 14.29 29.13 -14.60
CA GLN A 963 13.02 28.71 -15.14
C GLN A 963 12.05 29.89 -14.93
N ASN A 964 11.97 30.80 -15.91
CA ASN A 964 11.19 32.07 -15.96
C ASN A 964 11.93 33.32 -15.45
N ASN A 965 12.81 33.89 -16.30
CA ASN A 965 13.76 34.99 -15.99
C ASN A 965 13.15 36.27 -15.36
N ASP A 966 11.84 36.48 -15.40
CA ASP A 966 11.16 37.72 -14.98
C ASP A 966 10.23 37.55 -13.77
N PHE A 967 10.24 36.39 -13.12
CA PHE A 967 9.22 36.05 -12.12
C PHE A 967 7.78 36.26 -12.64
N CYS A 968 7.57 36.15 -13.96
CA CYS A 968 6.26 36.24 -14.58
C CYS A 968 5.86 34.92 -15.24
N ILE A 969 4.57 34.59 -15.16
CA ILE A 969 4.07 33.34 -15.72
C ILE A 969 3.07 33.70 -16.81
N SER A 970 3.39 33.35 -18.05
CA SER A 970 2.49 33.56 -19.19
C SER A 970 1.33 32.57 -19.23
N MET A 971 1.22 31.61 -18.28
CA MET A 971 0.07 30.70 -18.23
C MET A 971 -0.55 30.36 -16.86
N GLN A 972 0.09 30.46 -15.68
CA GLN A 972 -0.57 30.19 -14.36
C GLN A 972 0.11 30.87 -13.14
N PRO A 973 -0.60 31.51 -12.18
CA PRO A 973 -0.02 32.45 -11.20
C PRO A 973 0.48 31.85 -9.87
N ASN A 974 1.66 31.17 -9.79
CA ASN A 974 2.16 30.59 -8.51
C ASN A 974 3.69 30.62 -8.34
N LEU A 975 4.21 30.56 -7.10
CA LEU A 975 5.64 30.59 -6.72
C LEU A 975 6.32 29.21 -6.79
N SER A 976 5.72 28.19 -7.42
CA SER A 976 6.15 26.80 -7.26
C SER A 976 7.57 26.51 -7.76
N ASN A 977 8.10 27.33 -8.68
CA ASN A 977 9.47 27.23 -9.18
C ASN A 977 10.39 28.31 -8.61
N TRP A 978 9.96 29.10 -7.63
CA TRP A 978 10.79 30.09 -6.94
C TRP A 978 10.84 29.76 -5.45
N SER A 979 11.92 30.20 -4.83
CA SER A 979 12.10 30.20 -3.38
C SER A 979 12.00 31.62 -2.86
N TYR A 980 11.66 31.76 -1.58
CA TYR A 980 11.42 33.06 -1.00
C TYR A 980 11.72 33.10 0.50
N LYS A 981 12.03 34.30 0.97
CA LYS A 981 12.08 34.64 2.39
C LYS A 981 10.96 35.63 2.69
N LYS A 982 9.96 35.18 3.47
CA LYS A 982 8.93 36.08 4.02
C LYS A 982 9.45 36.76 5.29
N ASN A 983 8.95 37.97 5.55
CA ASN A 983 9.19 38.66 6.81
C ASN A 983 8.06 38.36 7.82
N LYS A 984 7.89 39.17 8.86
CA LYS A 984 6.83 38.96 9.87
C LYS A 984 5.42 39.04 9.27
N ASN A 985 5.25 39.70 8.13
CA ASN A 985 4.02 39.74 7.38
C ASN A 985 3.91 38.53 6.44
N LYS A 986 2.81 37.77 6.54
CA LYS A 986 2.59 36.58 5.69
C LYS A 986 2.41 36.92 4.21
N ASP A 987 2.04 38.16 3.92
CA ASP A 987 1.80 38.69 2.59
C ASP A 987 3.01 39.45 2.03
N SER A 988 4.16 39.37 2.71
CA SER A 988 5.38 40.06 2.31
C SER A 988 5.95 39.55 0.97
N VAL A 989 5.54 38.35 0.55
CA VAL A 989 5.83 37.75 -0.76
C VAL A 989 4.55 37.08 -1.28
N ALA A 990 4.14 37.41 -2.49
CA ALA A 990 2.92 36.90 -3.14
C ALA A 990 3.04 36.94 -4.67
N VAL A 991 2.02 36.43 -5.38
CA VAL A 991 1.85 36.60 -6.83
C VAL A 991 0.66 37.52 -7.07
N HIS A 992 0.81 38.54 -7.92
CA HIS A 992 -0.26 39.48 -8.28
C HIS A 992 -0.27 39.77 -9.78
N GLN A 993 -1.42 40.21 -10.29
CA GLN A 993 -1.52 40.74 -11.65
C GLN A 993 -1.33 42.26 -11.60
N ILE A 994 -0.35 42.76 -12.36
CA ILE A 994 0.00 44.17 -12.46
C ILE A 994 0.13 44.49 -13.96
N ASP A 995 -0.67 45.43 -14.47
CA ASP A 995 -0.67 45.84 -15.89
C ASP A 995 -0.80 44.67 -16.89
N GLY A 996 -1.61 43.67 -16.54
CA GLY A 996 -1.82 42.46 -17.37
C GLY A 996 -0.68 41.44 -17.32
N ARG A 997 0.34 41.66 -16.49
CA ARG A 997 1.42 40.70 -16.20
C ARG A 997 1.18 40.06 -14.85
N ILE A 998 1.35 38.75 -14.76
CA ILE A 998 1.37 38.02 -13.49
C ILE A 998 2.81 38.09 -12.98
N CYS A 999 3.04 38.66 -11.78
CA CYS A 999 4.39 38.91 -11.26
C CYS A 999 4.51 38.46 -9.79
N GLY A 1000 5.70 38.02 -9.40
CA GLY A 1000 6.09 37.95 -7.99
C GLY A 1000 6.19 39.35 -7.38
N VAL A 1001 5.58 39.55 -6.22
CA VAL A 1001 5.56 40.83 -5.48
C VAL A 1001 6.19 40.64 -4.11
N MET A 1002 7.07 41.57 -3.73
CA MET A 1002 7.52 41.73 -2.35
C MET A 1002 6.96 43.03 -1.77
N ARG A 1003 6.54 43.00 -0.50
CA ARG A 1003 5.95 44.16 0.19
C ARG A 1003 6.10 44.06 1.71
N HIS A 1004 5.55 45.04 2.44
CA HIS A 1004 5.61 45.12 3.91
C HIS A 1004 7.05 45.16 4.46
N PHE A 1005 7.96 45.86 3.78
CA PHE A 1005 9.39 45.85 4.07
C PHE A 1005 9.78 46.34 5.48
N LYS A 1006 8.94 47.17 6.12
CA LYS A 1006 9.13 47.60 7.52
C LYS A 1006 9.11 46.42 8.52
N GLU A 1007 8.55 45.29 8.13
CA GLU A 1007 8.36 44.12 8.99
C GLU A 1007 9.54 43.12 8.94
N GLY A 1008 10.57 43.42 8.15
CA GLY A 1008 11.80 42.62 8.04
C GLY A 1008 12.21 42.37 6.60
N ASP A 1009 13.38 41.76 6.42
CA ASP A 1009 13.92 41.45 5.09
C ASP A 1009 13.03 40.48 4.31
N THR A 1010 12.91 40.74 3.01
CA THR A 1010 12.22 39.85 2.07
C THR A 1010 13.08 39.54 0.86
N SER A 1011 12.94 38.34 0.31
CA SER A 1011 13.59 37.99 -0.96
C SER A 1011 12.77 37.01 -1.80
N LEU A 1012 12.98 37.08 -3.10
CA LEU A 1012 12.50 36.16 -4.15
C LEU A 1012 13.71 35.69 -4.95
N TYR A 1013 13.93 34.38 -5.09
CA TYR A 1013 15.12 33.83 -5.73
C TYR A 1013 14.90 32.42 -6.29
N GLN A 1014 15.79 31.97 -7.17
CA GLN A 1014 15.95 30.55 -7.53
C GLN A 1014 17.32 30.07 -7.09
N GLY A 1015 17.39 28.82 -6.63
CA GLY A 1015 18.67 28.13 -6.45
C GLY A 1015 19.07 27.46 -7.76
N LEU A 1016 20.23 27.84 -8.30
CA LEU A 1016 20.76 27.34 -9.58
C LEU A 1016 22.17 26.80 -9.40
N HIS A 1017 22.52 25.81 -10.21
CA HIS A 1017 23.89 25.30 -10.29
C HIS A 1017 24.57 25.84 -11.54
N LEU A 1018 25.58 26.69 -11.36
CA LEU A 1018 26.26 27.35 -12.46
C LEU A 1018 27.72 26.92 -12.56
N LEU A 1019 28.17 26.61 -13.78
CA LEU A 1019 29.55 26.24 -14.06
C LEU A 1019 30.51 27.41 -13.83
N ALA A 1020 31.81 27.13 -13.65
CA ALA A 1020 32.84 28.17 -13.61
C ALA A 1020 32.79 29.07 -14.87
N GLY A 1021 32.98 30.38 -14.70
CA GLY A 1021 32.97 31.34 -15.81
C GLY A 1021 32.14 32.59 -15.57
N ALA A 1022 31.96 33.37 -16.64
CA ALA A 1022 31.22 34.63 -16.60
C ALA A 1022 29.72 34.39 -16.84
N HIS A 1023 28.89 34.91 -15.94
CA HIS A 1023 27.45 34.75 -15.97
C HIS A 1023 26.74 36.10 -16.02
N LYS A 1024 25.55 36.08 -16.60
CA LYS A 1024 24.65 37.22 -16.65
C LYS A 1024 23.22 36.72 -16.41
N SER A 1025 22.53 37.34 -15.45
CA SER A 1025 21.08 37.19 -15.30
C SER A 1025 20.39 38.54 -15.54
N THR A 1026 19.19 38.50 -16.12
CA THR A 1026 18.41 39.69 -16.49
C THR A 1026 17.03 39.57 -15.86
N PHE A 1027 16.50 40.68 -15.34
CA PHE A 1027 15.23 40.75 -14.62
C PHE A 1027 14.42 41.96 -15.10
N ASP A 1028 13.13 41.78 -15.25
CA ASP A 1028 12.18 42.89 -15.47
C ASP A 1028 11.49 43.21 -14.16
N ILE A 1029 11.80 44.37 -13.56
CA ILE A 1029 11.41 44.71 -12.19
C ILE A 1029 10.80 46.12 -12.15
N MET A 1030 9.72 46.24 -11.37
CA MET A 1030 9.18 47.51 -10.91
C MET A 1030 9.48 47.67 -9.42
N THR A 1031 9.97 48.84 -8.99
CA THR A 1031 10.32 49.10 -7.58
C THR A 1031 9.59 50.32 -7.04
N GLY A 1032 9.61 50.45 -5.70
CA GLY A 1032 9.35 51.73 -5.02
C GLY A 1032 10.50 52.73 -5.21
N GLU A 1033 10.46 53.82 -4.44
CA GLU A 1033 11.45 54.90 -4.48
C GLU A 1033 12.80 54.48 -3.90
N THR A 1034 12.80 53.58 -2.91
CA THR A 1034 14.03 53.08 -2.29
C THR A 1034 14.71 51.97 -3.09
N GLY A 1035 14.01 51.39 -4.08
CA GLY A 1035 14.56 50.38 -4.98
C GLY A 1035 14.60 48.96 -4.39
N ALA A 1036 15.45 48.11 -4.96
CA ALA A 1036 15.73 46.75 -4.47
C ALA A 1036 17.16 46.33 -4.86
N TYR A 1037 17.64 45.22 -4.33
CA TYR A 1037 18.91 44.63 -4.75
C TYR A 1037 18.67 43.39 -5.62
N LEU A 1038 19.29 43.36 -6.79
CA LEU A 1038 19.62 42.10 -7.46
C LEU A 1038 20.80 41.47 -6.72
N PHE A 1039 20.76 40.16 -6.50
CA PHE A 1039 21.82 39.47 -5.79
C PHE A 1039 22.13 38.10 -6.37
N ALA A 1040 23.39 37.68 -6.20
CA ALA A 1040 23.88 36.32 -6.40
C ALA A 1040 24.65 35.92 -5.14
N GLN A 1041 24.17 34.91 -4.42
CA GLN A 1041 24.73 34.46 -3.14
C GLN A 1041 25.07 32.98 -3.19
N ASN A 1042 26.26 32.61 -2.71
CA ASN A 1042 26.65 31.22 -2.55
C ASN A 1042 25.76 30.54 -1.51
N ILE A 1043 25.08 29.46 -1.92
CA ILE A 1043 24.12 28.78 -1.06
C ILE A 1043 24.79 28.11 0.15
N ARG A 1044 26.01 27.58 -0.05
CA ARG A 1044 26.72 26.80 0.98
C ARG A 1044 27.47 27.67 1.98
N THR A 1045 28.13 28.74 1.50
CA THR A 1045 28.94 29.62 2.37
C THR A 1045 28.16 30.84 2.85
N GLY A 1046 27.05 31.19 2.20
CA GLY A 1046 26.32 32.44 2.44
C GLY A 1046 27.02 33.70 1.88
N GLU A 1047 28.16 33.54 1.20
CA GLU A 1047 28.92 34.66 0.62
C GLU A 1047 28.13 35.34 -0.50
N MET A 1048 28.09 36.67 -0.46
CA MET A 1048 27.49 37.47 -1.54
C MET A 1048 28.49 37.63 -2.68
N ILE A 1049 28.26 36.93 -3.79
CA ILE A 1049 29.13 36.93 -4.96
C ILE A 1049 28.97 38.21 -5.78
N ALA A 1050 27.74 38.66 -5.94
CA ALA A 1050 27.45 39.93 -6.59
C ALA A 1050 26.15 40.52 -6.06
N GLU A 1051 26.10 41.84 -6.06
CA GLU A 1051 24.93 42.59 -5.66
C GLU A 1051 24.87 43.89 -6.47
N ARG A 1052 23.66 44.28 -6.87
CA ARG A 1052 23.41 45.51 -7.61
C ARG A 1052 22.12 46.17 -7.12
N HIS A 1053 22.23 47.39 -6.62
CA HIS A 1053 21.07 48.23 -6.32
C HIS A 1053 20.40 48.70 -7.61
N ILE A 1054 19.07 48.62 -7.66
CA ILE A 1054 18.25 49.01 -8.81
C ILE A 1054 17.05 49.85 -8.34
N ILE A 1055 16.64 50.79 -9.19
CA ILE A 1055 15.47 51.64 -8.98
C ILE A 1055 14.73 51.77 -10.32
N SER A 1056 13.45 51.41 -10.34
CA SER A 1056 12.53 51.55 -11.47
C SER A 1056 11.16 51.96 -10.96
N THR A 1057 11.03 53.24 -10.62
CA THR A 1057 9.85 53.75 -9.92
C THR A 1057 8.65 53.85 -10.88
N HIS A 1058 7.54 53.18 -10.53
CA HIS A 1058 6.25 53.26 -11.23
C HIS A 1058 6.19 52.72 -12.67
N SER A 1059 7.20 51.97 -13.13
CA SER A 1059 7.13 51.16 -14.36
C SER A 1059 8.16 50.02 -14.34
N PHE A 1060 7.93 48.97 -15.13
CA PHE A 1060 8.89 47.89 -15.31
C PHE A 1060 10.14 48.37 -16.05
N GLY A 1061 11.32 48.13 -15.45
CA GLY A 1061 12.62 48.33 -16.07
C GLY A 1061 13.39 47.01 -16.16
N SER A 1062 14.15 46.83 -17.24
CA SER A 1062 15.02 45.67 -17.43
C SER A 1062 16.40 45.91 -16.82
N PHE A 1063 16.79 45.08 -15.86
CA PHE A 1063 18.07 45.16 -15.15
C PHE A 1063 18.86 43.88 -15.33
N GLU A 1064 20.18 43.96 -15.20
CA GLU A 1064 21.06 42.79 -15.26
C GLU A 1064 22.01 42.75 -14.06
N ILE A 1065 22.40 41.55 -13.64
CA ILE A 1065 23.51 41.31 -12.75
C ILE A 1065 24.54 40.43 -13.47
N LYS A 1066 25.81 40.82 -13.37
CA LYS A 1066 26.95 40.12 -13.97
C LYS A 1066 27.90 39.71 -12.86
N PHE A 1067 28.41 38.50 -12.94
CA PHE A 1067 29.38 37.97 -11.99
C PHE A 1067 30.25 36.91 -12.65
N THR A 1068 31.32 36.51 -12.00
CA THR A 1068 32.24 35.47 -12.50
C THR A 1068 32.53 34.50 -11.38
N LEU A 1069 32.44 33.21 -11.68
CA LEU A 1069 32.69 32.12 -10.76
C LEU A 1069 34.04 31.48 -11.08
N SER A 1070 34.85 31.25 -10.05
CA SER A 1070 36.13 30.56 -10.17
C SER A 1070 35.97 29.04 -10.28
N GLU A 1071 34.83 28.50 -9.84
CA GLU A 1071 34.50 27.08 -9.83
C GLU A 1071 32.98 26.89 -9.97
N ASP A 1072 32.55 25.66 -10.26
CA ASP A 1072 31.12 25.31 -10.33
C ASP A 1072 30.47 25.55 -8.95
N THR A 1073 29.39 26.32 -8.91
CA THR A 1073 28.82 26.84 -7.65
C THR A 1073 27.30 26.80 -7.66
N ASP A 1074 26.71 26.37 -6.55
CA ASP A 1074 25.28 26.51 -6.26
C ASP A 1074 25.01 27.94 -5.73
N LEU A 1075 24.17 28.72 -6.44
CA LEU A 1075 23.85 30.11 -6.12
C LEU A 1075 22.35 30.34 -5.93
N TYR A 1076 22.00 31.16 -4.94
CA TYR A 1076 20.74 31.90 -4.96
C TYR A 1076 20.91 33.10 -5.87
N ILE A 1077 20.07 33.20 -6.89
CA ILE A 1077 20.01 34.37 -7.76
C ILE A 1077 18.60 34.93 -7.69
N GLY A 1078 18.49 36.23 -7.40
CA GLY A 1078 17.17 36.84 -7.28
C GLY A 1078 17.19 38.29 -6.83
N ILE A 1079 16.10 38.68 -6.17
CA ILE A 1079 15.82 40.04 -5.72
C ILE A 1079 15.64 40.02 -4.21
N ARG A 1080 16.25 40.97 -3.50
CA ARG A 1080 16.06 41.14 -2.05
C ARG A 1080 15.77 42.61 -1.71
N HIS A 1081 14.99 42.80 -0.65
CA HIS A 1081 14.74 44.09 -0.03
C HIS A 1081 15.03 44.00 1.48
N PRO A 1082 16.15 44.58 1.94
CA PRO A 1082 16.47 44.75 3.35
C PRO A 1082 15.49 45.67 4.09
N ALA A 1083 15.22 45.40 5.37
CA ALA A 1083 14.28 46.22 6.14
C ALA A 1083 14.74 47.68 6.34
N ASP A 1084 16.05 47.87 6.49
CA ASP A 1084 16.71 49.16 6.76
C ASP A 1084 16.71 50.12 5.56
N MET A 1085 16.34 49.65 4.37
CA MET A 1085 16.11 50.48 3.19
C MET A 1085 14.73 51.15 3.15
N THR A 1086 13.78 50.73 3.99
CA THR A 1086 12.37 51.09 3.82
C THR A 1086 12.08 52.57 4.17
N SER A 1087 11.46 53.31 3.25
CA SER A 1087 10.98 54.69 3.49
C SER A 1087 9.47 54.76 3.82
N GLU A 1088 8.97 55.93 4.24
CA GLU A 1088 7.51 56.19 4.32
C GLU A 1088 6.85 56.32 2.92
N GLU A 1089 7.61 56.69 1.89
CA GLU A 1089 7.11 57.00 0.54
C GLU A 1089 6.79 55.74 -0.29
N ASP A 1090 7.49 54.62 -0.06
CA ASP A 1090 7.25 53.33 -0.74
C ASP A 1090 5.83 52.78 -0.52
N PHE A 1091 5.15 53.22 0.55
CA PHE A 1091 3.78 52.81 0.89
C PHE A 1091 2.72 53.42 -0.05
N THR A 1092 3.01 54.56 -0.67
CA THR A 1092 2.04 55.34 -1.48
C THR A 1092 2.12 54.98 -2.97
N ALA A 1093 3.26 54.48 -3.44
CA ALA A 1093 3.51 54.10 -4.84
C ALA A 1093 2.70 52.87 -5.29
N LEU A 1094 2.56 51.86 -4.43
CA LEU A 1094 1.82 50.63 -4.74
C LEU A 1094 0.29 50.81 -4.78
N GLN A 1095 -0.26 51.78 -4.05
CA GLN A 1095 -1.69 52.12 -4.14
C GLN A 1095 -2.08 52.79 -5.47
N LYS A 1096 -1.11 53.36 -6.21
CA LYS A 1096 -1.34 54.00 -7.51
C LYS A 1096 -1.23 53.04 -8.70
N ALA A 1097 -0.52 51.92 -8.54
CA ALA A 1097 -0.55 50.85 -9.52
C ALA A 1097 -1.93 50.16 -9.43
N ASN A 1098 -2.56 49.84 -10.56
CA ASN A 1098 -3.82 49.07 -10.60
C ASN A 1098 -3.53 47.62 -10.18
N ILE A 1099 -3.27 47.40 -8.89
CA ILE A 1099 -3.04 46.08 -8.31
C ILE A 1099 -4.41 45.45 -8.10
N GLU A 1100 -4.84 44.66 -9.07
CA GLU A 1100 -5.96 43.74 -8.86
C GLU A 1100 -5.40 42.48 -8.18
N SER A 1101 -5.99 42.09 -7.06
CA SER A 1101 -5.73 40.76 -6.52
C SER A 1101 -6.17 39.74 -7.57
N VAL A 1102 -5.29 38.78 -7.88
CA VAL A 1102 -5.73 37.57 -8.57
C VAL A 1102 -6.58 36.82 -7.55
N GLU A 1103 -7.89 37.06 -7.53
CA GLU A 1103 -8.81 36.15 -6.87
C GLU A 1103 -8.66 34.82 -7.60
N THR A 1104 -7.98 33.88 -6.95
CA THR A 1104 -8.01 32.48 -7.36
C THR A 1104 -9.48 32.08 -7.34
N ALA A 1105 -10.07 31.92 -8.52
CA ALA A 1105 -11.42 31.40 -8.65
C ALA A 1105 -11.48 30.06 -7.89
N ASN A 1106 -12.38 29.99 -6.90
CA ASN A 1106 -12.56 28.85 -6.00
C ASN A 1106 -12.85 27.54 -6.73
#